data_AF-A0AAV1II34-F1
#
_entry.id   AF-A0AAV1II34-F1
#
_cell.length_a   1.000
_cell.length_b   1.000
_cell.length_c   1.000
_cell.angle_alpha   90.00
_cell.angle_beta   90.00
_cell.angle_gamma   90.00
#
_symmetry.space_group_name_H-M   'P 1'
#
loop_
_entity.id
_entity.type
_entity.pdbx_description
1 polymer ?
#
loop_
_entity_poly.entity_id
_entity_poly.type
_entity_poly.pdbx_seq_one_letter_code
_entity_poly.pdbx_strand_id
1 'polypeptide(L)'
;MRRDGYNSVQYCEQVVANYIQNEIPLETFLTDIQYMNNYQDFTLSNEYSQGAFSGFVNQLHNNGQRWVPILDPQIHMKPGYAPYDQGIAQPEGVFIRDMTGQPYIGQLWAGAVNFPDFFAQQTIDWWTSQIKGLHSQLPLDGLWIDMHEPSSFCTGDVCQVPDDDVDPATDFDCKLTCASGTGASPNATFIAPPGIYNPPYMINNNNTQLDLATKTVPMSARHINGNLSYNLHNLYGFSQSIASYKALVSTLNRRPFVLSRSTFLGSGAYTAHWTGDTVSSWNDLQWSIGDMLRAGMAGISLVGADICGFNNYATEELCARWAAAGAWQPFARNHHADGFQEFYTWQSVTILAQKAYTWRLRVLPYMYTAFFDSHTYGCSIMRPLFFSFPGDQSTYYNDFQWMLGDALLVAPVLSQGTSFVSAYFPQGVWYSLYNYSMIDTSSAAQNVSLPAAPTDNPPVYILGGNIVPVGANGTNTTAAARAANLTLVAALPGPHSPSFSRCGQGCSAQSSSGNLVACGHMYLDQGEDLNVGTSQNNYLAFEVRETSSGMGDNSSQGSLIIYWPGMPNAGNNGCSANVTWPLLTNVTVLGVSAVNPASVAVQDLGAVTTASAAFGAAGVVRAQQALPAAPSSVIFSGLPLPSGYVQYDSAHRILSITNLNYQLQCPDALKITWQPPALSTSGINVDG
;
A
#
# COMPACT_ATOMS: atom_id res chain seq x y z
N MET A 1 -3.43 -8.19 -14.91
CA MET A 1 -4.30 -7.25 -15.66
C MET A 1 -3.63 -6.96 -17.00
N ARG A 2 -4.39 -6.67 -18.05
CA ARG A 2 -3.85 -6.19 -19.33
C ARG A 2 -4.72 -5.09 -19.91
N ARG A 3 -4.12 -4.21 -20.72
CA ARG A 3 -4.82 -3.41 -21.70
C ARG A 3 -5.27 -4.34 -22.82
N ASP A 4 -4.40 -4.66 -23.77
CA ASP A 4 -4.77 -5.49 -24.91
C ASP A 4 -4.56 -6.99 -24.62
N GLY A 5 -5.63 -7.67 -24.22
CA GLY A 5 -5.60 -9.13 -24.06
C GLY A 5 -6.74 -9.75 -23.24
N TYR A 6 -7.49 -8.97 -22.46
CA TYR A 6 -8.69 -9.47 -21.78
C TYR A 6 -9.90 -9.22 -22.69
N ASN A 7 -9.94 -9.93 -23.82
CA ASN A 7 -10.94 -9.67 -24.86
C ASN A 7 -12.28 -10.39 -24.63
N SER A 8 -12.42 -11.15 -23.54
CA SER A 8 -13.68 -11.80 -23.17
C SER A 8 -13.75 -12.12 -21.68
N VAL A 9 -14.98 -12.31 -21.17
CA VAL A 9 -15.22 -12.75 -19.79
C VAL A 9 -14.60 -14.13 -19.52
N GLN A 10 -14.66 -15.07 -20.47
CA GLN A 10 -14.09 -16.41 -20.28
C GLN A 10 -12.57 -16.36 -20.08
N TYR A 11 -11.90 -15.41 -20.74
CA TYR A 11 -10.47 -15.22 -20.53
C TYR A 11 -10.18 -14.66 -19.13
N CYS A 12 -11.00 -13.71 -18.65
CA CYS A 12 -10.89 -13.21 -17.28
C CYS A 12 -11.08 -14.34 -16.25
N GLU A 13 -12.07 -15.20 -16.44
CA GLU A 13 -12.31 -16.40 -15.63
C GLU A 13 -11.08 -17.32 -15.62
N GLN A 14 -10.47 -17.56 -16.79
CA GLN A 14 -9.27 -18.39 -16.92
C GLN A 14 -8.07 -17.80 -16.18
N VAL A 15 -7.86 -16.48 -16.26
CA VAL A 15 -6.79 -15.80 -15.51
C VAL A 15 -6.97 -16.04 -14.01
N VAL A 16 -8.16 -15.80 -13.48
CA VAL A 16 -8.45 -16.01 -12.05
C VAL A 16 -8.27 -17.48 -11.66
N ALA A 17 -8.77 -18.42 -12.47
CA ALA A 17 -8.60 -19.85 -12.24
C ALA A 17 -7.12 -20.26 -12.21
N ASN A 18 -6.28 -19.70 -13.08
CA ASN A 18 -4.85 -19.97 -13.10
C ASN A 18 -4.14 -19.42 -11.86
N TYR A 19 -4.50 -18.23 -11.37
CA TYR A 19 -3.96 -17.71 -10.10
C TYR A 19 -4.33 -18.62 -8.92
N ILE A 20 -5.59 -19.07 -8.86
CA ILE A 20 -6.07 -20.01 -7.83
C ILE A 20 -5.35 -21.35 -7.91
N GLN A 21 -5.28 -21.95 -9.11
CA GLN A 21 -4.63 -23.24 -9.34
C GLN A 21 -3.14 -23.24 -8.97
N ASN A 22 -2.47 -22.09 -9.16
CA ASN A 22 -1.06 -21.92 -8.82
C ASN A 22 -0.87 -21.33 -7.41
N GLU A 23 -1.91 -21.24 -6.58
CA GLU A 23 -1.81 -20.73 -5.20
C GLU A 23 -1.12 -19.36 -5.09
N ILE A 24 -1.32 -18.48 -6.08
CA ILE A 24 -0.79 -17.11 -6.06
C ILE A 24 -1.88 -16.18 -5.50
N PRO A 25 -1.61 -15.39 -4.44
CA PRO A 25 -2.55 -14.40 -3.93
C PRO A 25 -3.10 -13.48 -5.01
N LEU A 26 -4.43 -13.35 -5.06
CA LEU A 26 -5.13 -12.42 -5.94
C LEU A 26 -6.37 -11.87 -5.23
N GLU A 27 -6.30 -10.62 -4.78
CA GLU A 27 -7.38 -9.95 -4.04
C GLU A 27 -8.30 -9.13 -4.93
N THR A 28 -7.73 -8.48 -5.95
CA THR A 28 -8.45 -7.52 -6.79
C THR A 28 -8.21 -7.83 -8.25
N PHE A 29 -9.29 -7.93 -9.02
CA PHE A 29 -9.26 -8.02 -10.46
C PHE A 29 -9.62 -6.67 -11.07
N LEU A 30 -8.71 -6.11 -11.86
CA LEU A 30 -8.91 -4.86 -12.57
C LEU A 30 -9.22 -5.14 -14.03
N THR A 31 -10.17 -4.42 -14.60
CA THR A 31 -10.54 -4.51 -16.03
C THR A 31 -10.28 -3.19 -16.74
N ASP A 32 -9.55 -3.27 -17.85
CA ASP A 32 -9.24 -2.16 -18.74
C ASP A 32 -10.37 -1.97 -19.78
N ILE A 33 -10.26 -1.00 -20.69
CA ILE A 33 -11.34 -0.46 -21.54
C ILE A 33 -12.05 -1.49 -22.46
N GLN A 34 -11.52 -2.71 -22.63
CA GLN A 34 -12.10 -3.74 -23.52
C GLN A 34 -13.46 -4.26 -23.03
N TYR A 35 -13.79 -4.07 -21.74
CA TYR A 35 -15.12 -4.40 -21.24
C TYR A 35 -16.21 -3.47 -21.78
N MET A 36 -15.84 -2.27 -22.24
CA MET A 36 -16.75 -1.24 -22.71
C MET A 36 -17.14 -1.45 -24.17
N ASN A 37 -18.38 -1.12 -24.53
CA ASN A 37 -18.83 -1.13 -25.92
C ASN A 37 -18.21 0.04 -26.68
N ASN A 38 -17.35 -0.22 -27.67
CA ASN A 38 -16.63 0.82 -28.43
C ASN A 38 -15.91 1.84 -27.51
N TYR A 39 -15.34 1.34 -26.41
CA TYR A 39 -14.64 2.14 -25.38
C TYR A 39 -15.52 3.26 -24.76
N GLN A 40 -16.85 3.12 -24.84
CA GLN A 40 -17.77 4.05 -24.19
C GLN A 40 -17.90 3.72 -22.70
N ASP A 41 -17.52 4.66 -21.85
CA ASP A 41 -17.73 4.60 -20.40
C ASP A 41 -19.16 4.13 -20.02
N PHE A 42 -19.28 3.42 -18.90
CA PHE A 42 -20.59 2.94 -18.39
C PHE A 42 -21.37 1.99 -19.32
N THR A 43 -20.73 1.39 -20.32
CA THR A 43 -21.33 0.39 -21.22
C THR A 43 -20.63 -0.95 -21.13
N LEU A 44 -21.23 -1.99 -21.72
CA LEU A 44 -20.68 -3.34 -21.83
C LEU A 44 -20.61 -3.78 -23.30
N SER A 45 -19.46 -4.29 -23.73
CA SER A 45 -19.29 -4.90 -25.06
C SER A 45 -20.01 -6.25 -25.16
N ASN A 46 -20.14 -6.79 -26.37
CA ASN A 46 -20.80 -8.09 -26.59
C ASN A 46 -20.04 -9.24 -25.90
N GLU A 47 -18.72 -9.12 -25.87
CA GLU A 47 -17.73 -10.02 -25.28
C GLU A 47 -17.80 -9.98 -23.74
N TYR A 48 -18.40 -8.92 -23.20
CA TYR A 48 -18.69 -8.65 -21.81
C TYR A 48 -20.20 -8.52 -21.55
N SER A 49 -21.01 -9.33 -22.23
CA SER A 49 -22.46 -9.31 -22.08
C SER A 49 -22.89 -9.30 -20.59
N GLN A 50 -23.94 -8.53 -20.28
CA GLN A 50 -24.43 -8.31 -18.91
C GLN A 50 -24.49 -9.60 -18.08
N GLY A 51 -25.08 -10.68 -18.64
CA GLY A 51 -25.24 -11.95 -17.93
C GLY A 51 -23.92 -12.64 -17.60
N ALA A 52 -23.00 -12.74 -18.58
CA ALA A 52 -21.71 -13.37 -18.38
C ALA A 52 -20.85 -12.57 -17.40
N PHE A 53 -20.76 -11.26 -17.60
CA PHE A 53 -19.89 -10.42 -16.78
C PHE A 53 -20.40 -10.28 -15.34
N SER A 54 -21.73 -10.18 -15.14
CA SER A 54 -22.32 -10.26 -13.80
C SER A 54 -21.99 -11.60 -13.11
N GLY A 55 -22.03 -12.70 -13.85
CA GLY A 55 -21.64 -14.02 -13.36
C GLY A 55 -20.20 -14.04 -12.86
N PHE A 56 -19.27 -13.47 -13.63
CA PHE A 56 -17.86 -13.36 -13.25
C PHE A 56 -17.64 -12.44 -12.05
N VAL A 57 -18.25 -11.25 -12.01
CA VAL A 57 -18.14 -10.34 -10.85
C VAL A 57 -18.69 -11.00 -9.58
N ASN A 58 -19.83 -11.70 -9.67
CA ASN A 58 -20.37 -12.47 -8.55
C ASN A 58 -19.43 -13.60 -8.12
N GLN A 59 -18.75 -14.27 -9.05
CA GLN A 59 -17.74 -15.27 -8.73
C GLN A 59 -16.56 -14.66 -7.96
N LEU A 60 -16.04 -13.50 -8.39
CA LEU A 60 -15.00 -12.78 -7.66
C LEU A 60 -15.45 -12.51 -6.23
N HIS A 61 -16.64 -11.93 -6.04
CA HIS A 61 -17.17 -11.61 -4.71
C HIS A 61 -17.40 -12.85 -3.83
N ASN A 62 -17.89 -13.95 -4.39
CA ASN A 62 -18.04 -15.21 -3.67
C ASN A 62 -16.70 -15.80 -3.21
N ASN A 63 -15.61 -15.49 -3.93
CA ASN A 63 -14.25 -15.85 -3.55
C ASN A 63 -13.62 -14.85 -2.56
N GLY A 64 -14.35 -13.81 -2.15
CA GLY A 64 -13.81 -12.71 -1.32
C GLY A 64 -12.91 -11.74 -2.07
N GLN A 65 -12.91 -11.79 -3.41
CA GLN A 65 -12.13 -10.90 -4.28
C GLN A 65 -12.93 -9.64 -4.62
N ARG A 66 -12.25 -8.64 -5.18
CA ARG A 66 -12.78 -7.32 -5.52
C ARG A 66 -12.69 -7.06 -7.02
N TRP A 67 -13.64 -6.35 -7.58
CA TRP A 67 -13.61 -5.88 -8.97
C TRP A 67 -13.48 -4.35 -9.05
N VAL A 68 -12.52 -3.89 -9.85
CA VAL A 68 -12.23 -2.47 -10.05
C VAL A 68 -12.13 -2.18 -11.56
N PRO A 69 -13.15 -1.57 -12.18
CA PRO A 69 -13.10 -1.15 -13.58
C PRO A 69 -12.32 0.15 -13.78
N ILE A 70 -11.72 0.28 -14.97
CA ILE A 70 -11.27 1.58 -15.50
C ILE A 70 -12.46 2.45 -15.92
N LEU A 71 -12.31 3.77 -15.78
CA LEU A 71 -13.15 4.81 -16.39
C LEU A 71 -12.25 5.96 -16.89
N ASP A 72 -12.51 6.42 -18.12
CA ASP A 72 -11.86 7.59 -18.70
C ASP A 72 -12.84 8.76 -18.66
N PRO A 73 -12.51 9.93 -18.08
CA PRO A 73 -13.51 10.98 -17.87
C PRO A 73 -14.15 11.50 -19.17
N GLN A 74 -13.47 11.36 -20.31
CA GLN A 74 -13.92 11.86 -21.58
C GLN A 74 -15.12 11.06 -22.11
N ILE A 75 -16.26 11.73 -22.32
CA ILE A 75 -17.50 11.09 -22.74
C ILE A 75 -17.66 11.15 -24.26
N HIS A 76 -17.84 9.99 -24.89
CA HIS A 76 -18.11 9.87 -26.33
C HIS A 76 -19.30 10.76 -26.72
N MET A 77 -19.05 11.66 -27.66
CA MET A 77 -20.02 12.59 -28.21
C MET A 77 -20.95 11.92 -29.24
N LYS A 78 -21.90 11.11 -28.76
CA LYS A 78 -22.81 10.32 -29.62
C LYS A 78 -24.28 10.45 -29.20
N PRO A 79 -25.18 11.00 -30.03
CA PRO A 79 -26.61 11.02 -29.72
C PRO A 79 -27.17 9.62 -29.49
N GLY A 80 -28.02 9.47 -28.46
CA GLY A 80 -28.58 8.18 -28.04
C GLY A 80 -27.71 7.41 -27.04
N TYR A 81 -26.51 7.91 -26.72
CA TYR A 81 -25.66 7.39 -25.65
C TYR A 81 -25.95 8.15 -24.35
N ALA A 82 -26.51 7.45 -23.37
CA ALA A 82 -27.14 8.07 -22.20
C ALA A 82 -26.23 9.02 -21.39
N PRO A 83 -24.96 8.69 -21.06
CA PRO A 83 -24.06 9.61 -20.39
C PRO A 83 -23.87 10.93 -21.13
N TYR A 84 -23.77 10.90 -22.46
CA TYR A 84 -23.68 12.09 -23.30
C TYR A 84 -24.99 12.88 -23.30
N ASP A 85 -26.11 12.23 -23.66
CA ASP A 85 -27.42 12.86 -23.74
C ASP A 85 -27.84 13.52 -22.41
N GLN A 86 -27.58 12.85 -21.29
CA GLN A 86 -27.87 13.37 -19.95
C GLN A 86 -26.93 14.52 -19.55
N GLY A 87 -25.68 14.49 -20.02
CA GLY A 87 -24.71 15.56 -19.77
C GLY A 87 -25.05 16.85 -20.51
N ILE A 88 -25.38 16.75 -21.81
CA ILE A 88 -25.79 17.92 -22.61
C ILE A 88 -27.15 18.48 -22.19
N ALA A 89 -28.03 17.65 -21.60
CA ALA A 89 -29.33 18.06 -21.10
C ALA A 89 -29.26 18.83 -19.77
N GLN A 90 -28.11 18.89 -19.09
CA GLN A 90 -27.96 19.66 -17.87
C GLN A 90 -28.14 21.17 -18.16
N PRO A 91 -28.97 21.91 -17.40
CA PRO A 91 -29.29 23.31 -17.71
C PRO A 91 -28.08 24.25 -17.85
N GLU A 92 -27.05 24.02 -17.04
CA GLU A 92 -25.79 24.77 -17.06
C GLU A 92 -24.66 24.04 -17.80
N GLY A 93 -24.95 22.85 -18.33
CA GLY A 93 -23.97 21.90 -18.88
C GLY A 93 -23.08 21.26 -17.80
N VAL A 94 -22.40 20.17 -18.19
CA VAL A 94 -21.38 19.50 -17.35
C VAL A 94 -20.01 19.46 -18.00
N PHE A 95 -19.88 19.90 -19.25
CA PHE A 95 -18.63 19.81 -20.02
C PHE A 95 -17.87 21.14 -20.04
N ILE A 96 -16.54 21.07 -20.07
CA ILE A 96 -15.63 22.18 -20.38
C ILE A 96 -16.02 22.74 -21.75
N ARG A 97 -15.94 24.07 -21.90
CA ARG A 97 -16.35 24.77 -23.13
C ARG A 97 -15.16 25.31 -23.92
N ASP A 98 -15.28 25.30 -25.23
CA ASP A 98 -14.32 25.90 -26.16
C ASP A 98 -14.47 27.43 -26.25
N MET A 99 -13.70 28.06 -27.14
CA MET A 99 -13.74 29.52 -27.34
C MET A 99 -15.00 30.04 -28.04
N THR A 100 -15.83 29.16 -28.59
CA THR A 100 -17.16 29.49 -29.12
C THR A 100 -18.25 29.40 -28.05
N GLY A 101 -17.93 28.84 -26.88
CA GLY A 101 -18.85 28.62 -25.77
C GLY A 101 -19.62 27.30 -25.87
N GLN A 102 -19.30 26.44 -26.84
CA GLN A 102 -19.85 25.10 -26.97
C GLN A 102 -19.03 24.09 -26.14
N PRO A 103 -19.58 22.92 -25.77
CA PRO A 103 -18.78 21.84 -25.18
C PRO A 103 -17.53 21.56 -26.03
N TYR A 104 -16.35 21.58 -25.41
CA TYR A 104 -15.09 21.34 -26.11
C TYR A 104 -15.05 19.91 -26.64
N ILE A 105 -14.63 19.79 -27.90
CA ILE A 105 -14.48 18.52 -28.61
C ILE A 105 -13.00 18.16 -28.64
N GLY A 106 -12.66 16.98 -28.14
CA GLY A 106 -11.37 16.35 -28.34
C GLY A 106 -11.53 14.92 -28.83
N GLN A 107 -10.43 14.17 -28.84
CA GLN A 107 -10.44 12.75 -29.20
C GLN A 107 -9.76 11.91 -28.12
N LEU A 108 -10.32 10.73 -27.85
CA LEU A 108 -9.73 9.67 -27.04
C LEU A 108 -10.13 8.30 -27.63
N TRP A 109 -10.12 7.22 -26.83
CA TRP A 109 -10.39 5.85 -27.26
C TRP A 109 -11.72 5.69 -27.99
N ALA A 110 -12.79 6.27 -27.44
CA ALA A 110 -14.13 6.14 -27.99
C ALA A 110 -14.36 6.95 -29.30
N GLY A 111 -13.37 7.72 -29.76
CA GLY A 111 -13.50 8.66 -30.87
C GLY A 111 -13.64 10.10 -30.38
N ALA A 112 -14.59 10.85 -30.96
CA ALA A 112 -14.87 12.24 -30.55
C ALA A 112 -15.52 12.29 -29.16
N VAL A 113 -15.01 13.15 -28.28
CA VAL A 113 -15.39 13.20 -26.86
C VAL A 113 -15.54 14.63 -26.31
N ASN A 114 -16.35 14.77 -25.26
CA ASN A 114 -16.38 15.96 -24.40
C ASN A 114 -15.76 15.68 -23.02
N PHE A 115 -15.28 16.74 -22.36
CA PHE A 115 -14.54 16.66 -21.10
C PHE A 115 -15.40 17.18 -19.94
N PRO A 116 -15.83 16.34 -18.98
CA PRO A 116 -16.58 16.80 -17.83
C PRO A 116 -15.78 17.79 -16.98
N ASP A 117 -16.45 18.86 -16.53
CA ASP A 117 -15.88 19.86 -15.66
C ASP A 117 -16.13 19.54 -14.18
N PHE A 118 -15.22 18.79 -13.56
CA PHE A 118 -15.32 18.34 -12.17
C PHE A 118 -15.17 19.47 -11.12
N PHE A 119 -14.99 20.72 -11.54
CA PHE A 119 -15.04 21.88 -10.63
C PHE A 119 -16.48 22.36 -10.35
N ALA A 120 -17.47 21.84 -11.08
CA ALA A 120 -18.88 22.18 -10.88
C ALA A 120 -19.65 21.08 -10.13
N GLN A 121 -20.50 21.47 -9.18
CA GLN A 121 -21.29 20.51 -8.38
C GLN A 121 -22.25 19.71 -9.25
N GLN A 122 -22.88 20.31 -10.28
CA GLN A 122 -23.75 19.56 -11.20
C GLN A 122 -23.02 18.43 -11.94
N THR A 123 -21.73 18.62 -12.27
CA THR A 123 -20.92 17.59 -12.92
C THR A 123 -20.63 16.45 -11.94
N ILE A 124 -20.37 16.76 -10.67
CA ILE A 124 -20.16 15.75 -9.62
C ILE A 124 -21.44 14.93 -9.41
N ASP A 125 -22.61 15.58 -9.41
CA ASP A 125 -23.91 14.91 -9.23
C ASP A 125 -24.24 14.02 -10.44
N TRP A 126 -24.02 14.53 -11.66
CA TRP A 126 -24.14 13.75 -12.90
C TRP A 126 -23.19 12.56 -12.91
N TRP A 127 -21.90 12.74 -12.61
CA TRP A 127 -20.89 11.68 -12.55
C TRP A 127 -21.26 10.61 -11.50
N THR A 128 -21.73 11.05 -10.33
CA THR A 128 -22.23 10.15 -9.28
C THR A 128 -23.41 9.32 -9.76
N SER A 129 -24.33 9.91 -10.53
CA SER A 129 -25.47 9.18 -11.09
C SER A 129 -25.05 8.12 -12.11
N GLN A 130 -24.03 8.40 -12.96
CA GLN A 130 -23.51 7.43 -13.91
C GLN A 130 -22.82 6.25 -13.20
N ILE A 131 -21.99 6.53 -12.18
CA ILE A 131 -21.34 5.49 -11.37
C ILE A 131 -22.38 4.61 -10.65
N LYS A 132 -23.44 5.20 -10.09
CA LYS A 132 -24.54 4.43 -9.48
C LYS A 132 -25.27 3.56 -10.51
N GLY A 133 -25.46 4.07 -11.72
CA GLY A 133 -26.02 3.31 -12.84
C GLY A 133 -25.19 2.07 -13.18
N LEU A 134 -23.87 2.24 -13.31
CA LEU A 134 -22.96 1.10 -13.55
C LEU A 134 -22.96 0.13 -12.35
N HIS A 135 -22.83 0.62 -11.12
CA HIS A 135 -22.83 -0.21 -9.92
C HIS A 135 -24.11 -1.04 -9.76
N SER A 136 -25.27 -0.49 -10.15
CA SER A 136 -26.55 -1.21 -10.11
C SER A 136 -26.62 -2.40 -11.09
N GLN A 137 -25.83 -2.35 -12.16
CA GLN A 137 -25.72 -3.42 -13.16
C GLN A 137 -24.61 -4.40 -12.78
N LEU A 138 -23.47 -3.90 -12.34
CA LEU A 138 -22.30 -4.67 -11.95
C LEU A 138 -21.71 -4.08 -10.67
N PRO A 139 -21.75 -4.79 -9.54
CA PRO A 139 -21.32 -4.24 -8.26
C PRO A 139 -19.79 -4.07 -8.21
N LEU A 140 -19.32 -2.88 -8.58
CA LEU A 140 -17.91 -2.48 -8.46
C LEU A 140 -17.49 -2.25 -6.99
N ASP A 141 -16.22 -2.48 -6.68
CA ASP A 141 -15.61 -2.27 -5.36
C ASP A 141 -14.71 -1.02 -5.27
N GLY A 142 -14.39 -0.43 -6.41
CA GLY A 142 -13.55 0.76 -6.55
C GLY A 142 -13.49 1.21 -7.99
N LEU A 143 -12.70 2.24 -8.28
CA LEU A 143 -12.51 2.76 -9.64
C LEU A 143 -11.03 2.96 -9.93
N TRP A 144 -10.64 2.64 -11.16
CA TRP A 144 -9.43 3.15 -11.76
C TRP A 144 -9.82 4.30 -12.70
N ILE A 145 -9.55 5.53 -12.31
CA ILE A 145 -9.71 6.67 -13.21
C ILE A 145 -8.41 6.83 -13.99
N ASP A 146 -8.48 6.92 -15.32
CA ASP A 146 -7.32 7.10 -16.19
C ASP A 146 -7.53 8.24 -17.20
N MET A 147 -6.52 8.56 -18.01
CA MET A 147 -6.59 9.57 -19.08
C MET A 147 -6.98 10.99 -18.63
N HIS A 148 -6.80 11.31 -17.34
CA HIS A 148 -7.34 12.49 -16.67
C HIS A 148 -6.28 13.54 -16.31
N GLU A 149 -5.23 13.68 -17.11
CA GLU A 149 -4.34 14.85 -17.08
C GLU A 149 -5.09 16.18 -17.25
N PRO A 150 -6.08 16.36 -18.16
CA PRO A 150 -6.76 15.41 -19.08
C PRO A 150 -6.04 15.18 -20.40
N SER A 151 -5.92 13.91 -20.79
CA SER A 151 -5.31 13.53 -22.07
C SER A 151 -6.27 13.78 -23.24
N SER A 152 -5.71 14.14 -24.39
CA SER A 152 -6.41 14.09 -25.68
C SER A 152 -5.45 13.72 -26.81
N PHE A 153 -5.91 12.96 -27.79
CA PHE A 153 -5.12 12.62 -28.98
C PHE A 153 -4.99 13.80 -29.95
N CYS A 154 -5.91 14.76 -29.86
CA CYS A 154 -5.94 15.98 -30.65
C CYS A 154 -5.47 17.20 -29.87
N THR A 155 -5.09 18.25 -30.60
CA THR A 155 -4.66 19.54 -30.03
C THR A 155 -5.24 20.67 -30.88
N GLY A 156 -5.95 21.59 -30.24
CA GLY A 156 -6.52 22.79 -30.88
C GLY A 156 -7.57 23.46 -30.01
N ASP A 157 -7.86 24.72 -30.31
CA ASP A 157 -8.84 25.53 -29.59
C ASP A 157 -10.28 25.18 -29.92
N VAL A 158 -10.52 24.88 -31.19
CA VAL A 158 -11.81 24.42 -31.71
C VAL A 158 -11.52 23.24 -32.61
N CYS A 159 -12.13 22.11 -32.30
CA CYS A 159 -12.06 20.90 -33.10
C CYS A 159 -13.44 20.55 -33.65
N GLN A 160 -13.47 19.97 -34.84
CA GLN A 160 -14.69 19.52 -35.50
C GLN A 160 -14.52 18.06 -35.89
N VAL A 161 -15.61 17.31 -35.73
CA VAL A 161 -15.73 15.95 -36.26
C VAL A 161 -15.83 16.07 -37.79
N PRO A 162 -14.99 15.37 -38.57
CA PRO A 162 -15.15 15.27 -40.03
C PRO A 162 -16.53 14.70 -40.42
N ASP A 163 -16.91 14.85 -41.70
CA ASP A 163 -18.22 14.36 -42.19
C ASP A 163 -18.40 12.84 -42.05
N ASP A 164 -17.30 12.08 -42.03
CA ASP A 164 -17.26 10.67 -41.66
C ASP A 164 -16.95 10.59 -40.16
N ASP A 165 -17.91 10.13 -39.34
CA ASP A 165 -17.81 9.98 -37.89
C ASP A 165 -16.46 9.37 -37.47
N VAL A 166 -15.91 9.80 -36.32
CA VAL A 166 -14.58 9.35 -35.89
C VAL A 166 -14.75 8.02 -35.18
N ASP A 167 -14.45 6.94 -35.90
CA ASP A 167 -14.43 5.59 -35.35
C ASP A 167 -13.56 5.53 -34.08
N PRO A 168 -13.89 4.61 -33.13
CA PRO A 168 -13.06 4.36 -31.96
C PRO A 168 -11.61 4.11 -32.38
N ALA A 169 -10.70 4.92 -31.83
CA ALA A 169 -9.31 4.94 -32.25
C ALA A 169 -8.44 4.19 -31.24
N THR A 170 -7.70 3.20 -31.72
CA THR A 170 -6.62 2.55 -30.95
C THR A 170 -5.24 3.12 -31.30
N ASP A 171 -5.18 4.03 -32.29
CA ASP A 171 -3.98 4.80 -32.62
C ASP A 171 -4.05 6.18 -31.92
N PHE A 172 -2.93 6.66 -31.37
CA PHE A 172 -2.83 7.97 -30.69
C PHE A 172 -2.89 9.17 -31.66
N ASP A 173 -3.42 8.93 -32.87
CA ASP A 173 -3.46 9.86 -33.99
C ASP A 173 -4.74 10.70 -33.94
N CYS A 174 -4.57 12.01 -34.10
CA CYS A 174 -5.71 12.90 -34.21
C CYS A 174 -6.40 12.72 -35.57
N LYS A 175 -7.70 12.41 -35.54
CA LYS A 175 -8.57 12.32 -36.72
C LYS A 175 -9.54 13.51 -36.81
N LEU A 176 -9.56 14.40 -35.82
CA LEU A 176 -10.37 15.62 -35.86
C LEU A 176 -9.72 16.72 -36.69
N THR A 177 -10.55 17.62 -37.22
CA THR A 177 -10.08 18.88 -37.80
C THR A 177 -10.01 19.93 -36.69
N CYS A 178 -8.81 20.28 -36.26
CA CYS A 178 -8.58 21.23 -35.17
C CYS A 178 -7.91 22.52 -35.66
N ALA A 179 -8.35 23.66 -35.14
CA ALA A 179 -7.80 24.96 -35.42
C ALA A 179 -7.46 25.71 -34.11
N SER A 180 -6.45 26.59 -34.16
CA SER A 180 -5.96 27.35 -33.01
C SER A 180 -5.88 28.86 -33.27
N GLY A 181 -5.94 29.66 -32.21
CA GLY A 181 -5.80 31.12 -32.23
C GLY A 181 -6.94 31.84 -32.97
N THR A 182 -6.63 32.98 -33.59
CA THR A 182 -7.63 33.78 -34.34
C THR A 182 -8.21 33.05 -35.55
N GLY A 183 -7.58 31.96 -36.00
CA GLY A 183 -8.09 31.08 -37.06
C GLY A 183 -9.09 30.03 -36.58
N ALA A 184 -9.23 29.83 -35.25
CA ALA A 184 -10.06 28.76 -34.69
C ALA A 184 -11.57 29.03 -34.77
N SER A 185 -12.01 30.31 -34.78
CA SER A 185 -13.39 30.64 -35.14
C SER A 185 -13.58 32.16 -35.36
N PRO A 186 -14.20 32.59 -36.47
CA PRO A 186 -14.72 33.95 -36.62
C PRO A 186 -15.83 34.28 -35.61
N ASN A 187 -16.44 33.25 -35.00
CA ASN A 187 -17.55 33.35 -34.04
C ASN A 187 -17.10 33.10 -32.59
N ALA A 188 -15.80 33.24 -32.30
CA ALA A 188 -15.31 33.14 -30.93
C ALA A 188 -16.08 34.11 -30.01
N THR A 189 -16.65 33.60 -28.93
CA THR A 189 -17.38 34.42 -27.96
C THR A 189 -16.43 35.15 -27.02
N PHE A 190 -15.16 34.74 -26.99
CA PHE A 190 -14.08 35.42 -26.28
C PHE A 190 -12.74 35.24 -26.98
N ILE A 191 -11.83 36.18 -26.77
CA ILE A 191 -10.47 36.17 -27.34
C ILE A 191 -9.52 35.57 -26.32
N ALA A 192 -8.75 34.56 -26.72
CA ALA A 192 -7.70 33.99 -25.89
C ALA A 192 -6.63 35.04 -25.58
N PRO A 193 -6.17 35.17 -24.31
CA PRO A 193 -5.08 36.06 -23.96
C PRO A 193 -3.81 35.79 -24.81
N PRO A 194 -3.11 36.84 -25.30
CA PRO A 194 -1.85 36.66 -26.00
C PRO A 194 -0.84 35.86 -25.15
N GLY A 195 -0.17 34.88 -25.76
CA GLY A 195 0.83 34.06 -25.09
C GLY A 195 0.28 32.98 -24.16
N ILE A 196 -1.03 32.70 -24.17
CA ILE A 196 -1.61 31.66 -23.30
C ILE A 196 -1.08 30.25 -23.59
N TYR A 197 -0.71 29.97 -24.85
CA TYR A 197 -0.13 28.67 -25.27
C TYR A 197 1.39 28.63 -25.17
N ASN A 198 2.01 29.79 -25.41
CA ASN A 198 3.45 30.01 -25.37
C ASN A 198 3.75 31.16 -24.41
N PRO A 199 3.67 30.93 -23.08
CA PRO A 199 3.88 31.97 -22.10
C PRO A 199 5.28 32.57 -22.21
N PRO A 200 5.49 33.81 -21.71
CA PRO A 200 6.82 34.46 -21.72
C PRO A 200 7.94 33.59 -21.13
N TYR A 201 7.58 32.68 -20.22
CA TYR A 201 8.43 31.61 -19.73
C TYR A 201 7.85 30.25 -20.12
N MET A 202 8.43 29.62 -21.15
CA MET A 202 8.07 28.27 -21.58
C MET A 202 8.50 27.24 -20.54
N ILE A 203 7.59 26.35 -20.16
CA ILE A 203 7.95 25.19 -19.34
C ILE A 203 8.82 24.24 -20.17
N ASN A 204 9.87 23.72 -19.56
CA ASN A 204 10.70 22.72 -20.19
C ASN A 204 10.07 21.32 -20.02
N ASN A 205 9.02 21.03 -20.77
CA ASN A 205 8.42 19.69 -20.76
C ASN A 205 9.33 18.73 -21.56
N ASN A 206 10.08 17.88 -20.86
CA ASN A 206 10.97 16.86 -21.45
C ASN A 206 11.95 17.38 -22.53
N ASN A 207 12.58 18.55 -22.34
CA ASN A 207 13.51 19.16 -23.30
C ASN A 207 12.92 19.51 -24.68
N THR A 208 11.58 19.60 -24.77
CA THR A 208 10.90 19.89 -26.04
C THR A 208 10.29 21.30 -26.11
N GLN A 209 10.08 21.97 -24.96
CA GLN A 209 9.42 23.29 -24.85
C GLN A 209 8.15 23.40 -25.71
N LEU A 210 7.35 22.33 -25.75
CA LEU A 210 6.13 22.27 -26.54
C LEU A 210 5.06 23.26 -26.06
N ASP A 211 4.14 23.56 -26.95
CA ASP A 211 2.92 24.30 -26.67
C ASP A 211 2.15 23.64 -25.50
N LEU A 212 1.66 24.44 -24.55
CA LEU A 212 0.90 23.96 -23.39
C LEU A 212 -0.37 23.17 -23.76
N ALA A 213 -0.96 23.37 -24.94
CA ALA A 213 -2.12 22.64 -25.41
C ALA A 213 -1.79 21.24 -25.96
N THR A 214 -0.52 20.88 -26.06
CA THR A 214 -0.11 19.61 -26.66
C THR A 214 -0.71 18.41 -25.92
N LYS A 215 -1.49 17.61 -26.65
CA LYS A 215 -2.16 16.38 -26.17
C LYS A 215 -3.08 16.59 -24.97
N THR A 216 -3.74 17.75 -24.87
CA THR A 216 -4.71 18.06 -23.81
C THR A 216 -5.77 19.08 -24.27
N VAL A 217 -6.71 19.43 -23.38
CA VAL A 217 -7.67 20.55 -23.58
C VAL A 217 -6.88 21.86 -23.76
N PRO A 218 -7.28 22.74 -24.69
CA PRO A 218 -6.58 23.97 -24.96
C PRO A 218 -6.60 24.88 -23.75
N MET A 219 -5.53 25.65 -23.56
CA MET A 219 -5.41 26.59 -22.44
C MET A 219 -6.49 27.68 -22.45
N SER A 220 -7.10 27.93 -23.62
CA SER A 220 -8.23 28.85 -23.82
C SER A 220 -9.58 28.28 -23.38
N ALA A 221 -9.70 26.95 -23.19
CA ALA A 221 -10.97 26.34 -22.80
C ALA A 221 -11.42 26.91 -21.45
N ARG A 222 -12.74 27.00 -21.27
CA ARG A 222 -13.35 27.55 -20.06
C ARG A 222 -14.12 26.49 -19.29
N HIS A 223 -13.85 26.48 -18.00
CA HIS A 223 -14.67 25.79 -17.01
C HIS A 223 -15.96 26.57 -16.78
N ILE A 224 -17.00 25.89 -16.29
CA ILE A 224 -18.33 26.39 -15.96
C ILE A 224 -18.26 27.57 -14.99
N ASN A 225 -17.30 27.54 -14.06
CA ASN A 225 -17.04 28.64 -13.12
C ASN A 225 -16.37 29.88 -13.76
N GLY A 226 -16.12 29.87 -15.07
CA GLY A 226 -15.54 30.96 -15.86
C GLY A 226 -14.01 30.96 -15.94
N ASN A 227 -13.31 30.12 -15.17
CA ASN A 227 -11.84 30.02 -15.21
C ASN A 227 -11.36 29.35 -16.50
N LEU A 228 -10.14 29.69 -16.89
CA LEU A 228 -9.46 29.08 -18.03
C LEU A 228 -8.76 27.78 -17.62
N SER A 229 -8.70 26.81 -18.52
CA SER A 229 -7.89 25.61 -18.38
C SER A 229 -6.42 25.94 -18.10
N TYR A 230 -5.91 27.06 -18.61
CA TYR A 230 -4.58 27.57 -18.25
C TYR A 230 -4.29 27.59 -16.73
N ASN A 231 -5.30 27.94 -15.92
CA ASN A 231 -5.16 28.02 -14.46
C ASN A 231 -5.48 26.68 -13.76
N LEU A 232 -6.31 25.84 -14.38
CA LEU A 232 -6.92 24.67 -13.73
C LEU A 232 -6.44 23.33 -14.28
N HIS A 233 -5.62 23.30 -15.34
CA HIS A 233 -5.17 22.09 -16.02
C HIS A 233 -4.58 21.05 -15.06
N ASN A 234 -3.57 21.44 -14.26
CA ASN A 234 -2.94 20.56 -13.28
C ASN A 234 -3.86 20.13 -12.11
N LEU A 235 -5.05 20.74 -11.99
CA LEU A 235 -6.04 20.41 -10.97
C LEU A 235 -7.18 19.52 -11.50
N TYR A 236 -7.26 19.27 -12.81
CA TYR A 236 -8.34 18.50 -13.41
C TYR A 236 -8.40 17.08 -12.81
N GLY A 237 -7.29 16.34 -12.86
CA GLY A 237 -7.23 14.98 -12.33
C GLY A 237 -7.50 14.89 -10.82
N PHE A 238 -7.04 15.89 -10.07
CA PHE A 238 -7.34 16.02 -8.65
C PHE A 238 -8.84 16.26 -8.39
N SER A 239 -9.47 17.13 -9.17
CA SER A 239 -10.91 17.39 -9.06
C SER A 239 -11.76 16.17 -9.40
N GLN A 240 -11.37 15.38 -10.42
CA GLN A 240 -12.01 14.10 -10.72
C GLN A 240 -11.80 13.09 -9.57
N SER A 241 -10.60 13.00 -9.01
CA SER A 241 -10.31 12.11 -7.87
C SER A 241 -11.25 12.38 -6.69
N ILE A 242 -11.48 13.66 -6.37
CA ILE A 242 -12.46 14.06 -5.34
C ILE A 242 -13.88 13.66 -5.72
N ALA A 243 -14.29 13.90 -6.97
CA ALA A 243 -15.63 13.58 -7.46
C ALA A 243 -15.90 12.06 -7.42
N SER A 244 -14.98 11.25 -7.93
CA SER A 244 -15.05 9.79 -7.93
C SER A 244 -15.02 9.20 -6.52
N TYR A 245 -14.19 9.74 -5.62
CA TYR A 245 -14.19 9.34 -4.21
C TYR A 245 -15.56 9.59 -3.56
N LYS A 246 -16.12 10.78 -3.72
CA LYS A 246 -17.47 11.13 -3.19
C LYS A 246 -18.55 10.24 -3.78
N ALA A 247 -18.51 10.00 -5.09
CA ALA A 247 -19.44 9.13 -5.79
C ALA A 247 -19.42 7.72 -5.19
N LEU A 248 -18.23 7.14 -5.00
CA LEU A 248 -18.07 5.80 -4.42
C LEU A 248 -18.48 5.73 -2.95
N VAL A 249 -18.13 6.72 -2.12
CA VAL A 249 -18.62 6.79 -0.73
C VAL A 249 -20.15 6.74 -0.70
N SER A 250 -20.82 7.54 -1.56
CA SER A 250 -22.28 7.59 -1.62
C SER A 250 -22.94 6.34 -2.22
N THR A 251 -22.16 5.51 -2.93
CA THR A 251 -22.63 4.31 -3.64
C THR A 251 -22.41 3.06 -2.81
N LEU A 252 -21.23 2.94 -2.19
CA LEU A 252 -20.78 1.74 -1.48
C LEU A 252 -21.02 1.82 0.03
N ASN A 253 -21.14 3.02 0.61
CA ASN A 253 -21.25 3.26 2.05
C ASN A 253 -20.13 2.60 2.89
N ARG A 254 -18.93 2.52 2.30
CA ARG A 254 -17.69 1.99 2.89
C ARG A 254 -16.50 2.70 2.25
N ARG A 255 -15.31 2.59 2.85
CA ARG A 255 -14.07 3.20 2.34
C ARG A 255 -13.85 2.77 0.89
N PRO A 256 -13.81 3.72 -0.06
CA PRO A 256 -13.65 3.36 -1.46
C PRO A 256 -12.18 3.15 -1.82
N PHE A 257 -11.95 2.45 -2.92
CA PHE A 257 -10.66 2.44 -3.62
C PHE A 257 -10.78 3.29 -4.90
N VAL A 258 -9.91 4.28 -5.05
CA VAL A 258 -9.72 5.03 -6.30
C VAL A 258 -8.24 4.90 -6.68
N LEU A 259 -7.95 4.57 -7.93
CA LEU A 259 -6.61 4.59 -8.52
C LEU A 259 -6.56 5.69 -9.57
N SER A 260 -5.55 6.56 -9.53
CA SER A 260 -5.46 7.75 -10.37
C SER A 260 -4.05 7.94 -10.94
N ARG A 261 -3.99 8.50 -12.15
CA ARG A 261 -2.79 8.83 -12.93
C ARG A 261 -2.36 10.26 -12.62
N SER A 262 -3.19 11.23 -12.97
CA SER A 262 -2.91 12.64 -12.77
C SER A 262 -3.19 13.04 -11.33
N THR A 263 -2.18 13.60 -10.68
CA THR A 263 -2.24 13.98 -9.27
C THR A 263 -1.79 15.42 -9.05
N PHE A 264 -2.28 16.02 -7.97
CA PHE A 264 -1.82 17.30 -7.45
C PHE A 264 -1.57 17.17 -5.94
N LEU A 265 -0.97 18.18 -5.31
CA LEU A 265 -0.81 18.20 -3.86
C LEU A 265 -2.17 18.01 -3.17
N GLY A 266 -2.27 16.98 -2.34
CA GLY A 266 -3.51 16.59 -1.66
C GLY A 266 -4.27 15.43 -2.30
N SER A 267 -3.90 14.96 -3.51
CA SER A 267 -4.55 13.80 -4.17
C SER A 267 -4.56 12.56 -3.29
N GLY A 268 -3.49 12.30 -2.52
CA GLY A 268 -3.36 11.11 -1.67
C GLY A 268 -4.44 10.97 -0.57
N ALA A 269 -5.21 12.04 -0.29
CA ALA A 269 -6.36 11.96 0.60
C ALA A 269 -7.58 11.25 -0.03
N TYR A 270 -7.61 11.12 -1.36
CA TYR A 270 -8.75 10.61 -2.13
C TYR A 270 -8.41 9.41 -3.01
N THR A 271 -7.14 9.23 -3.39
CA THR A 271 -6.75 8.22 -4.38
C THR A 271 -5.40 7.58 -4.10
N ALA A 272 -5.28 6.32 -4.50
CA ALA A 272 -4.03 5.66 -4.81
C ALA A 272 -3.44 6.21 -6.13
N HIS A 273 -2.17 5.92 -6.37
CA HIS A 273 -1.47 6.29 -7.59
C HIS A 273 -0.63 5.13 -8.13
N TRP A 274 -0.39 5.08 -9.43
CA TRP A 274 0.64 4.22 -10.01
C TRP A 274 1.61 5.04 -10.84
N THR A 275 2.84 4.57 -11.00
CA THR A 275 3.93 5.31 -11.66
C THR A 275 3.74 5.53 -13.17
N GLY A 276 2.58 5.20 -13.73
CA GLY A 276 2.29 5.32 -15.16
C GLY A 276 2.84 4.18 -16.00
N ASP A 277 2.82 4.41 -17.31
CA ASP A 277 3.12 3.44 -18.38
C ASP A 277 4.63 3.14 -18.50
N THR A 278 5.17 2.42 -17.52
CA THR A 278 6.58 2.03 -17.47
C THR A 278 6.97 1.08 -18.60
N VAL A 279 8.26 0.97 -18.90
CA VAL A 279 8.77 -0.01 -19.84
C VAL A 279 9.28 -1.25 -19.10
N SER A 280 9.12 -2.43 -19.70
CA SER A 280 9.71 -3.70 -19.25
C SER A 280 11.25 -3.67 -19.38
N SER A 281 11.91 -2.91 -18.51
CA SER A 281 13.37 -2.71 -18.47
C SER A 281 13.91 -2.73 -17.04
N TRP A 282 15.20 -3.06 -16.87
CA TRP A 282 15.87 -2.98 -15.57
C TRP A 282 15.98 -1.54 -15.05
N ASN A 283 16.07 -0.56 -15.95
CA ASN A 283 16.10 0.85 -15.58
C ASN A 283 14.77 1.28 -14.98
N ASP A 284 13.63 0.90 -15.59
CA ASP A 284 12.30 1.24 -15.09
C ASP A 284 12.00 0.55 -13.74
N LEU A 285 12.45 -0.70 -13.56
CA LEU A 285 12.41 -1.36 -12.26
C LEU A 285 13.10 -0.50 -11.18
N GLN A 286 14.30 0.02 -11.46
CA GLN A 286 15.02 0.90 -10.54
C GLN A 286 14.38 2.28 -10.40
N TRP A 287 14.06 2.97 -11.50
CA TRP A 287 13.48 4.32 -11.50
C TRP A 287 12.15 4.39 -10.78
N SER A 288 11.33 3.34 -10.90
CA SER A 288 10.04 3.27 -10.20
C SER A 288 10.17 3.39 -8.68
N ILE A 289 11.29 2.94 -8.08
CA ILE A 289 11.56 3.11 -6.65
C ILE A 289 11.67 4.60 -6.30
N GLY A 290 12.46 5.36 -7.06
CA GLY A 290 12.60 6.80 -6.89
C GLY A 290 11.25 7.53 -7.00
N ASP A 291 10.42 7.15 -7.98
CA ASP A 291 9.11 7.78 -8.18
C ASP A 291 8.12 7.45 -7.05
N MET A 292 8.09 6.21 -6.58
CA MET A 292 7.26 5.82 -5.43
C MET A 292 7.71 6.51 -4.13
N LEU A 293 9.02 6.66 -3.92
CA LEU A 293 9.56 7.41 -2.78
C LEU A 293 9.14 8.89 -2.83
N ARG A 294 9.21 9.53 -4.01
CA ARG A 294 8.76 10.92 -4.23
C ARG A 294 7.24 11.07 -4.01
N ALA A 295 6.44 10.14 -4.51
CA ALA A 295 4.99 10.15 -4.30
C ALA A 295 4.64 10.03 -2.80
N GLY A 296 5.34 9.15 -2.08
CA GLY A 296 5.21 9.04 -0.62
C GLY A 296 5.57 10.34 0.11
N MET A 297 6.62 11.04 -0.32
CA MET A 297 6.97 12.37 0.20
C MET A 297 5.92 13.45 -0.12
N ALA A 298 5.22 13.32 -1.25
CA ALA A 298 4.14 14.21 -1.64
C ALA A 298 2.78 13.86 -0.96
N GLY A 299 2.76 12.89 -0.05
CA GLY A 299 1.57 12.49 0.71
C GLY A 299 0.67 11.48 -0.01
N ILE A 300 1.18 10.78 -1.03
CA ILE A 300 0.47 9.70 -1.73
C ILE A 300 1.08 8.36 -1.30
N SER A 301 0.53 7.78 -0.25
CA SER A 301 1.14 6.61 0.42
C SER A 301 0.77 5.27 -0.20
N LEU A 302 -0.38 5.18 -0.87
CA LEU A 302 -0.78 3.99 -1.63
C LEU A 302 -0.32 4.15 -3.08
N VAL A 303 0.98 3.91 -3.31
CA VAL A 303 1.64 4.03 -4.62
C VAL A 303 2.37 2.75 -5.00
N GLY A 304 2.44 2.47 -6.31
CA GLY A 304 3.03 1.24 -6.86
C GLY A 304 3.38 1.39 -8.33
N ALA A 305 4.21 0.49 -8.85
CA ALA A 305 4.52 0.43 -10.29
C ALA A 305 3.70 -0.66 -10.99
N ASP A 306 3.68 -0.63 -12.32
CA ASP A 306 3.23 -1.77 -13.11
C ASP A 306 4.30 -2.86 -13.09
N ILE A 307 4.06 -3.86 -12.25
CA ILE A 307 5.00 -4.94 -11.99
C ILE A 307 5.23 -5.73 -13.28
N CYS A 308 6.51 -5.99 -13.57
CA CYS A 308 7.07 -6.54 -14.81
C CYS A 308 7.18 -5.53 -15.97
N GLY A 309 6.55 -4.36 -15.87
CA GLY A 309 6.56 -3.31 -16.88
C GLY A 309 5.30 -3.32 -17.74
N PHE A 310 4.85 -2.13 -18.14
CA PHE A 310 3.65 -1.97 -18.95
C PHE A 310 3.95 -2.16 -20.45
N ASN A 311 4.87 -1.37 -20.99
CA ASN A 311 5.27 -1.40 -22.40
C ASN A 311 6.41 -2.41 -22.64
N ASN A 312 6.46 -2.99 -23.84
CA ASN A 312 7.43 -4.04 -24.24
C ASN A 312 7.34 -5.31 -23.38
N TYR A 313 7.99 -6.40 -23.82
CA TYR A 313 7.91 -7.70 -23.17
C TYR A 313 8.96 -7.88 -22.07
N ALA A 314 8.53 -8.25 -20.87
CA ALA A 314 9.43 -8.63 -19.78
C ALA A 314 10.15 -9.95 -20.09
N THR A 315 11.41 -10.06 -19.68
CA THR A 315 12.07 -11.37 -19.56
C THR A 315 11.61 -12.06 -18.29
N GLU A 316 11.72 -13.40 -18.25
CA GLU A 316 11.40 -14.20 -17.05
C GLU A 316 12.15 -13.68 -15.81
N GLU A 317 13.45 -13.39 -15.95
CA GLU A 317 14.27 -12.87 -14.85
C GLU A 317 13.82 -11.47 -14.40
N LEU A 318 13.56 -10.55 -15.34
CA LEU A 318 13.09 -9.22 -15.01
C LEU A 318 11.76 -9.29 -14.27
N CYS A 319 10.80 -10.07 -14.79
CA CYS A 319 9.49 -10.20 -14.17
C CYS A 319 9.58 -10.88 -12.79
N ALA A 320 10.48 -11.85 -12.62
CA ALA A 320 10.79 -12.41 -11.31
C ALA A 320 11.29 -11.31 -10.35
N ARG A 321 12.34 -10.57 -10.71
CA ARG A 321 12.88 -9.51 -9.83
C ARG A 321 11.87 -8.40 -9.53
N TRP A 322 11.04 -8.05 -10.51
CA TRP A 322 9.99 -7.06 -10.31
C TRP A 322 8.86 -7.59 -9.43
N ALA A 323 8.46 -8.86 -9.57
CA ALA A 323 7.49 -9.49 -8.68
C ALA A 323 8.01 -9.55 -7.23
N ALA A 324 9.30 -9.84 -7.04
CA ALA A 324 9.96 -9.80 -5.74
C ALA A 324 9.88 -8.41 -5.11
N ALA A 325 10.29 -7.35 -5.83
CA ALA A 325 10.25 -5.98 -5.35
C ALA A 325 8.80 -5.47 -5.14
N GLY A 326 7.93 -5.77 -6.10
CA GLY A 326 6.52 -5.37 -6.14
C GLY A 326 5.70 -5.88 -4.97
N ALA A 327 6.01 -7.08 -4.46
CA ALA A 327 5.37 -7.63 -3.27
C ALA A 327 5.56 -6.75 -2.01
N TRP A 328 6.51 -5.82 -2.01
CA TRP A 328 6.82 -4.91 -0.90
C TRP A 328 6.49 -3.43 -1.19
N GLN A 329 5.81 -3.15 -2.31
CA GLN A 329 5.28 -1.82 -2.64
C GLN A 329 3.92 -1.58 -1.94
N PRO A 330 3.57 -0.35 -1.54
CA PRO A 330 2.26 -0.07 -0.94
C PRO A 330 1.07 -0.53 -1.82
N PHE A 331 1.11 -0.21 -3.11
CA PHE A 331 0.20 -0.73 -4.14
C PHE A 331 0.94 -1.76 -5.00
N ALA A 332 0.38 -2.95 -5.19
CA ALA A 332 1.02 -4.02 -5.94
C ALA A 332 0.08 -4.51 -7.05
N ARG A 333 0.39 -4.15 -8.30
CA ARG A 333 -0.39 -4.50 -9.50
C ARG A 333 0.55 -5.03 -10.58
N ASN A 334 0.21 -6.18 -11.16
CA ASN A 334 0.79 -6.62 -12.44
C ASN A 334 -0.15 -6.18 -13.58
N HIS A 335 0.35 -5.28 -14.42
CA HIS A 335 -0.39 -4.69 -15.54
C HIS A 335 0.54 -4.54 -16.75
N HIS A 336 -0.03 -4.73 -17.93
CA HIS A 336 0.70 -4.86 -19.18
C HIS A 336 -0.09 -4.26 -20.34
N ALA A 337 0.61 -3.69 -21.32
CA ALA A 337 0.01 -3.24 -22.56
C ALA A 337 -0.45 -4.45 -23.40
N ASP A 338 0.49 -5.25 -23.93
CA ASP A 338 0.22 -6.23 -24.98
C ASP A 338 0.96 -7.55 -24.74
N GLY A 339 0.24 -8.67 -24.54
CA GLY A 339 0.85 -9.99 -24.36
C GLY A 339 0.74 -10.55 -22.93
N PHE A 340 1.48 -11.63 -22.62
CA PHE A 340 1.29 -12.44 -21.41
C PHE A 340 2.40 -12.23 -20.39
N GLN A 341 2.06 -11.82 -19.17
CA GLN A 341 3.03 -11.66 -18.07
C GLN A 341 2.46 -11.91 -16.67
N GLU A 342 1.28 -12.54 -16.55
CA GLU A 342 0.77 -12.98 -15.26
C GLU A 342 1.78 -13.90 -14.58
N PHE A 343 1.83 -13.89 -13.26
CA PHE A 343 2.92 -14.56 -12.54
C PHE A 343 2.99 -16.07 -12.76
N TYR A 344 1.90 -16.70 -13.21
CA TYR A 344 1.85 -18.13 -13.53
C TYR A 344 2.43 -18.49 -14.91
N THR A 345 2.85 -17.53 -15.74
CA THR A 345 3.36 -17.81 -17.10
C THR A 345 4.73 -18.48 -17.09
N TRP A 346 5.55 -18.19 -16.08
CA TRP A 346 6.85 -18.82 -15.88
C TRP A 346 6.90 -19.52 -14.52
N GLN A 347 7.52 -20.70 -14.50
CA GLN A 347 7.64 -21.49 -13.26
C GLN A 347 8.44 -20.75 -12.18
N SER A 348 9.51 -20.04 -12.56
CA SER A 348 10.33 -19.28 -11.59
C SER A 348 9.55 -18.11 -10.98
N VAL A 349 8.79 -17.39 -11.79
CA VAL A 349 7.92 -16.28 -11.37
C VAL A 349 6.77 -16.80 -10.51
N THR A 350 6.21 -17.97 -10.82
CA THR A 350 5.18 -18.63 -10.01
C THR A 350 5.68 -18.90 -8.60
N ILE A 351 6.83 -19.60 -8.48
CA ILE A 351 7.45 -19.95 -7.19
C ILE A 351 7.74 -18.70 -6.38
N LEU A 352 8.25 -17.67 -7.05
CA LEU A 352 8.59 -16.41 -6.40
C LEU A 352 7.34 -15.65 -5.94
N ALA A 353 6.30 -15.56 -6.77
CA ALA A 353 5.06 -14.87 -6.44
C ALA A 353 4.35 -15.56 -5.25
N GLN A 354 4.28 -16.89 -5.23
CA GLN A 354 3.78 -17.66 -4.08
C GLN A 354 4.50 -17.26 -2.78
N LYS A 355 5.84 -17.23 -2.80
CA LYS A 355 6.64 -16.87 -1.62
C LYS A 355 6.45 -15.41 -1.22
N ALA A 356 6.63 -14.49 -2.15
CA ALA A 356 6.71 -13.06 -1.87
C ALA A 356 5.35 -12.47 -1.47
N TYR A 357 4.27 -12.87 -2.15
CA TYR A 357 2.93 -12.36 -1.85
C TYR A 357 2.30 -13.04 -0.62
N THR A 358 2.66 -14.29 -0.31
CA THR A 358 2.34 -14.86 1.01
C THR A 358 3.04 -14.08 2.13
N TRP A 359 4.31 -13.71 1.95
CA TRP A 359 5.01 -12.85 2.92
C TRP A 359 4.39 -11.47 3.05
N ARG A 360 3.99 -10.85 1.93
CA ARG A 360 3.22 -9.60 1.94
C ARG A 360 1.98 -9.71 2.83
N LEU A 361 1.18 -10.77 2.67
CA LEU A 361 0.00 -11.02 3.49
C LEU A 361 0.34 -11.25 4.97
N ARG A 362 1.48 -11.90 5.26
CA ARG A 362 1.95 -12.09 6.63
C ARG A 362 2.36 -10.78 7.30
N VAL A 363 2.96 -9.83 6.58
CA VAL A 363 3.29 -8.52 7.14
C VAL A 363 2.16 -7.50 7.01
N LEU A 364 1.00 -7.90 6.48
CA LEU A 364 -0.13 -7.00 6.27
C LEU A 364 -0.61 -6.29 7.54
N PRO A 365 -0.63 -6.91 8.75
CA PRO A 365 -0.95 -6.17 9.97
C PRO A 365 -0.01 -4.99 10.23
N TYR A 366 1.29 -5.16 9.96
CA TYR A 366 2.27 -4.08 10.04
C TYR A 366 2.08 -3.05 8.91
N MET A 367 1.90 -3.49 7.66
CA MET A 367 1.66 -2.57 6.54
C MET A 367 0.40 -1.73 6.74
N TYR A 368 -0.69 -2.34 7.22
CA TYR A 368 -1.96 -1.65 7.51
C TYR A 368 -1.80 -0.63 8.64
N THR A 369 -0.99 -0.95 9.65
CA THR A 369 -0.62 -0.01 10.70
C THR A 369 0.20 1.16 10.15
N ALA A 370 1.14 0.91 9.22
CA ALA A 370 1.86 1.98 8.54
C ALA A 370 0.93 2.87 7.69
N PHE A 371 -0.13 2.32 7.08
CA PHE A 371 -1.19 3.11 6.44
C PHE A 371 -1.97 3.97 7.43
N PHE A 372 -2.30 3.43 8.61
CA PHE A 372 -2.92 4.20 9.69
C PHE A 372 -2.03 5.35 10.16
N ASP A 373 -0.74 5.10 10.37
CA ASP A 373 0.21 6.15 10.76
C ASP A 373 0.36 7.20 9.66
N SER A 374 0.36 6.77 8.40
CA SER A 374 0.35 7.67 7.26
C SER A 374 -0.87 8.59 7.25
N HIS A 375 -2.05 8.01 7.40
CA HIS A 375 -3.31 8.75 7.47
C HIS A 375 -3.37 9.73 8.65
N THR A 376 -2.85 9.32 9.81
CA THR A 376 -3.00 10.07 11.07
C THR A 376 -1.89 11.11 11.28
N TYR A 377 -0.65 10.79 10.89
CA TYR A 377 0.54 11.59 11.19
C TYR A 377 1.30 12.08 9.94
N GLY A 378 0.88 11.68 8.73
CA GLY A 378 1.53 12.10 7.48
C GLY A 378 2.79 11.30 7.13
N CYS A 379 2.96 10.10 7.70
CA CYS A 379 4.09 9.22 7.45
C CYS A 379 4.14 8.72 6.00
N SER A 380 5.33 8.62 5.40
CA SER A 380 5.53 7.79 4.21
C SER A 380 5.61 6.30 4.57
N ILE A 381 5.00 5.45 3.75
CA ILE A 381 5.04 3.99 3.91
C ILE A 381 6.24 3.41 3.19
N MET A 382 6.36 3.67 1.88
CA MET A 382 7.62 3.51 1.18
C MET A 382 8.47 4.75 1.52
N ARG A 383 9.32 4.60 2.54
CA ARG A 383 10.03 5.68 3.21
C ARG A 383 11.50 5.72 2.76
N PRO A 384 12.01 6.89 2.32
CA PRO A 384 13.44 7.04 2.04
C PRO A 384 14.26 6.80 3.31
N LEU A 385 15.43 6.18 3.19
CA LEU A 385 16.27 5.88 4.35
C LEU A 385 16.60 7.14 5.18
N PHE A 386 16.83 8.28 4.53
CA PHE A 386 17.17 9.53 5.20
C PHE A 386 16.03 10.11 6.08
N PHE A 387 14.79 9.64 5.93
CA PHE A 387 13.71 9.99 6.87
C PHE A 387 13.89 9.29 8.22
N SER A 388 14.40 8.05 8.20
CA SER A 388 14.72 7.29 9.42
C SER A 388 16.10 7.66 9.98
N PHE A 389 17.05 8.00 9.10
CA PHE A 389 18.45 8.27 9.41
C PHE A 389 18.93 9.65 8.87
N PRO A 390 18.35 10.77 9.33
CA PRO A 390 18.65 12.09 8.75
C PRO A 390 20.08 12.58 9.00
N GLY A 391 20.80 11.99 9.96
CA GLY A 391 22.22 12.30 10.21
C GLY A 391 23.19 11.60 9.26
N ASP A 392 22.72 10.63 8.47
CA ASP A 392 23.55 9.82 7.59
C ASP A 392 23.45 10.31 6.14
N GLN A 393 24.42 11.11 5.70
CA GLN A 393 24.44 11.71 4.36
C GLN A 393 24.50 10.68 3.23
N SER A 394 24.99 9.46 3.48
CA SER A 394 25.02 8.40 2.48
C SER A 394 23.61 7.94 2.08
N THR A 395 22.60 8.21 2.91
CA THR A 395 21.21 7.84 2.64
C THR A 395 20.46 8.83 1.74
N TYR A 396 21.02 10.01 1.45
CA TYR A 396 20.32 11.08 0.72
C TYR A 396 20.10 10.76 -0.76
N TYR A 397 21.00 9.96 -1.34
CA TYR A 397 20.97 9.54 -2.74
C TYR A 397 20.58 8.07 -2.89
N ASN A 398 20.01 7.47 -1.83
CA ASN A 398 19.61 6.08 -1.84
C ASN A 398 18.17 5.95 -2.37
N ASP A 399 18.04 5.51 -3.62
CA ASP A 399 16.78 5.27 -4.33
C ASP A 399 16.67 3.85 -4.90
N PHE A 400 17.44 2.91 -4.34
CA PHE A 400 17.50 1.50 -4.76
C PHE A 400 17.06 0.51 -3.65
N GLN A 401 16.78 1.03 -2.46
CA GLN A 401 16.21 0.31 -1.31
C GLN A 401 15.36 1.31 -0.51
N TRP A 402 14.48 0.82 0.37
CA TRP A 402 13.61 1.68 1.16
C TRP A 402 13.30 1.09 2.52
N MET A 403 12.86 1.95 3.44
CA MET A 403 12.16 1.52 4.63
C MET A 403 10.68 1.32 4.28
N LEU A 404 10.11 0.16 4.57
CA LEU A 404 8.67 -0.06 4.61
C LEU A 404 8.19 0.26 6.03
N GLY A 405 7.47 1.36 6.18
CA GLY A 405 7.19 1.97 7.48
C GLY A 405 8.49 2.43 8.15
N ASP A 406 8.61 2.23 9.46
CA ASP A 406 9.79 2.62 10.24
C ASP A 406 10.69 1.43 10.65
N ALA A 407 10.20 0.20 10.49
CA ALA A 407 10.85 -1.00 11.01
C ALA A 407 11.54 -1.88 9.96
N LEU A 408 11.06 -1.94 8.71
CA LEU A 408 11.53 -2.92 7.73
C LEU A 408 12.36 -2.28 6.63
N LEU A 409 13.61 -2.69 6.45
CA LEU A 409 14.42 -2.34 5.28
C LEU A 409 14.21 -3.36 4.16
N VAL A 410 13.84 -2.92 2.96
CA VAL A 410 13.68 -3.77 1.78
C VAL A 410 14.77 -3.45 0.76
N ALA A 411 15.54 -4.46 0.36
CA ALA A 411 16.65 -4.32 -0.58
C ALA A 411 16.51 -5.32 -1.75
N PRO A 412 15.82 -4.94 -2.84
CA PRO A 412 15.62 -5.83 -4.00
C PRO A 412 16.87 -5.95 -4.89
N VAL A 413 16.92 -7.00 -5.71
CA VAL A 413 17.91 -7.12 -6.80
C VAL A 413 17.43 -6.33 -8.01
N LEU A 414 18.23 -5.37 -8.47
CA LEU A 414 17.88 -4.43 -9.55
C LEU A 414 18.80 -4.55 -10.78
N SER A 415 19.56 -5.64 -10.89
CA SER A 415 20.48 -5.85 -12.00
C SER A 415 20.38 -7.27 -12.54
N GLN A 416 20.54 -7.39 -13.86
CA GLN A 416 20.43 -8.66 -14.56
C GLN A 416 21.58 -9.62 -14.25
N GLY A 417 21.27 -10.92 -14.18
CA GLY A 417 22.23 -12.00 -14.10
C GLY A 417 22.89 -12.18 -12.73
N THR A 418 22.42 -11.45 -11.70
CA THR A 418 22.99 -11.54 -10.35
C THR A 418 22.11 -12.39 -9.42
N SER A 419 22.76 -12.98 -8.42
CA SER A 419 22.15 -13.75 -7.34
C SER A 419 22.44 -13.12 -5.97
N PHE A 420 22.77 -11.84 -5.96
CA PHE A 420 23.05 -11.06 -4.76
C PHE A 420 22.67 -9.58 -4.97
N VAL A 421 22.52 -8.87 -3.87
CA VAL A 421 22.36 -7.40 -3.82
C VAL A 421 23.38 -6.80 -2.85
N SER A 422 23.99 -5.68 -3.20
CA SER A 422 24.77 -4.86 -2.27
C SER A 422 23.85 -3.84 -1.63
N ALA A 423 23.41 -4.09 -0.39
CA ALA A 423 22.49 -3.23 0.35
C ALA A 423 23.24 -2.38 1.37
N TYR A 424 22.90 -1.10 1.46
CA TYR A 424 23.43 -0.17 2.45
C TYR A 424 22.70 -0.33 3.79
N PHE A 425 23.44 -0.57 4.86
CA PHE A 425 22.89 -0.63 6.22
C PHE A 425 23.39 0.56 7.03
N PRO A 426 22.51 1.53 7.35
CA PRO A 426 22.80 2.58 8.33
C PRO A 426 23.23 2.00 9.68
N GLN A 427 23.87 2.81 10.53
CA GLN A 427 24.32 2.37 11.86
C GLN A 427 23.15 1.80 12.69
N GLY A 428 23.30 0.55 13.14
CA GLY A 428 22.30 -0.14 13.95
C GLY A 428 22.49 -1.65 13.95
N VAL A 429 21.53 -2.35 14.54
CA VAL A 429 21.45 -3.81 14.43
C VAL A 429 20.25 -4.16 13.57
N TRP A 430 20.44 -5.07 12.63
CA TRP A 430 19.44 -5.44 11.62
C TRP A 430 19.25 -6.94 11.62
N TYR A 431 18.00 -7.40 11.65
CA TYR A 431 17.66 -8.82 11.70
C TYR A 431 16.89 -9.24 10.46
N SER A 432 17.33 -10.26 9.74
CA SER A 432 16.58 -10.79 8.61
C SER A 432 15.18 -11.20 9.04
N LEU A 433 14.14 -10.72 8.34
CA LEU A 433 12.75 -11.04 8.63
C LEU A 433 12.45 -12.54 8.46
N TYR A 434 13.25 -13.24 7.66
CA TYR A 434 12.99 -14.62 7.25
C TYR A 434 13.58 -15.66 8.21
N ASN A 435 14.85 -15.47 8.58
CA ASN A 435 15.61 -16.44 9.38
C ASN A 435 16.27 -15.83 10.62
N TYR A 436 16.01 -14.53 10.88
CA TYR A 436 16.51 -13.78 12.03
C TYR A 436 18.04 -13.65 12.12
N SER A 437 18.78 -13.93 11.04
CA SER A 437 20.22 -13.68 11.01
C SER A 437 20.52 -12.19 11.22
N MET A 438 21.49 -11.90 12.07
CA MET A 438 21.86 -10.53 12.47
C MET A 438 22.95 -9.95 11.55
N ILE A 439 22.79 -8.68 11.21
CA ILE A 439 23.84 -7.79 10.71
C ILE A 439 24.02 -6.67 11.74
N ASP A 440 25.22 -6.52 12.29
CA ASP A 440 25.55 -5.45 13.23
C ASP A 440 26.44 -4.41 12.52
N THR A 441 25.88 -3.20 12.33
CA THR A 441 26.56 -2.02 11.78
C THR A 441 26.68 -0.92 12.84
N SER A 442 26.55 -1.26 14.13
CA SER A 442 26.55 -0.27 15.21
C SER A 442 27.85 0.54 15.31
N SER A 443 28.98 -0.01 14.84
CA SER A 443 30.26 0.73 14.80
C SER A 443 30.37 1.68 13.61
N ALA A 444 29.80 1.31 12.46
CA ALA A 444 29.79 2.11 11.24
C ALA A 444 28.77 1.55 10.25
N ALA A 445 28.06 2.45 9.56
CA ALA A 445 27.21 2.08 8.43
C ALA A 445 28.06 1.48 7.30
N GLN A 446 27.51 0.49 6.60
CA GLN A 446 28.26 -0.24 5.57
C GLN A 446 27.35 -0.86 4.51
N ASN A 447 27.91 -1.10 3.32
CA ASN A 447 27.28 -1.94 2.32
C ASN A 447 27.56 -3.43 2.63
N VAL A 448 26.54 -4.26 2.56
CA VAL A 448 26.62 -5.71 2.77
C VAL A 448 26.13 -6.42 1.52
N SER A 449 26.89 -7.41 1.04
CA SER A 449 26.48 -8.27 -0.07
C SER A 449 25.60 -9.40 0.47
N LEU A 450 24.36 -9.46 0.00
CA LEU A 450 23.33 -10.38 0.47
C LEU A 450 22.93 -11.36 -0.63
N PRO A 451 22.90 -12.67 -0.38
CA PRO A 451 22.41 -13.64 -1.35
C PRO A 451 20.91 -13.44 -1.61
N ALA A 452 20.53 -13.50 -2.88
CA ALA A 452 19.17 -13.38 -3.37
C ALA A 452 19.05 -14.07 -4.74
N ALA A 453 18.83 -15.39 -4.75
CA ALA A 453 18.62 -16.13 -5.99
C ALA A 453 17.36 -15.65 -6.74
N PRO A 454 17.19 -15.94 -8.04
CA PRO A 454 16.05 -15.47 -8.82
C PRO A 454 14.67 -15.82 -8.26
N THR A 455 14.54 -16.89 -7.46
CA THR A 455 13.26 -17.33 -6.85
C THR A 455 13.19 -17.08 -5.34
N ASP A 456 14.12 -16.28 -4.81
CA ASP A 456 14.13 -15.86 -3.41
C ASP A 456 13.35 -14.56 -3.22
N ASN A 457 12.76 -14.39 -2.04
CA ASN A 457 12.27 -13.08 -1.62
C ASN A 457 13.42 -12.06 -1.65
N PRO A 458 13.14 -10.76 -1.88
CA PRO A 458 14.17 -9.76 -1.69
C PRO A 458 14.62 -9.77 -0.23
N PRO A 459 15.90 -9.51 0.07
CA PRO A 459 16.34 -9.32 1.45
C PRO A 459 15.50 -8.24 2.17
N VAL A 460 14.93 -8.63 3.31
CA VAL A 460 14.14 -7.74 4.17
C VAL A 460 14.63 -7.87 5.61
N TYR A 461 14.94 -6.74 6.24
CA TYR A 461 15.54 -6.70 7.59
C TYR A 461 14.72 -5.83 8.54
N ILE A 462 14.50 -6.32 9.74
CA ILE A 462 13.92 -5.58 10.86
C ILE A 462 15.03 -4.74 11.51
N LEU A 463 14.82 -3.44 11.60
CA LEU A 463 15.65 -2.52 12.37
C LEU A 463 15.48 -2.78 13.87
N GLY A 464 16.58 -3.05 14.56
CA GLY A 464 16.63 -3.23 16.01
C GLY A 464 16.03 -2.02 16.74
N GLY A 465 15.22 -2.30 17.76
CA GLY A 465 14.34 -1.36 18.42
C GLY A 465 12.87 -1.47 17.97
N ASN A 466 12.53 -2.26 16.95
CA ASN A 466 11.15 -2.40 16.48
C ASN A 466 10.52 -3.74 16.85
N ILE A 467 9.20 -3.73 17.04
CA ILE A 467 8.38 -4.93 17.17
C ILE A 467 7.44 -5.01 15.97
N VAL A 468 7.54 -6.08 15.19
CA VAL A 468 6.76 -6.28 13.96
C VAL A 468 5.70 -7.37 14.19
N PRO A 469 4.39 -7.06 14.04
CA PRO A 469 3.34 -8.07 13.99
C PRO A 469 3.38 -8.84 12.66
N VAL A 470 3.47 -10.18 12.74
CA VAL A 470 3.58 -11.09 11.61
C VAL A 470 2.49 -12.16 11.68
N GLY A 471 1.68 -12.27 10.64
CA GLY A 471 0.64 -13.28 10.48
C GLY A 471 1.16 -14.69 10.18
N ALA A 472 0.25 -15.65 10.19
CA ALA A 472 0.53 -17.07 10.05
C ALA A 472 1.12 -17.47 8.68
N ASN A 473 1.95 -18.52 8.68
CA ASN A 473 2.45 -19.15 7.45
C ASN A 473 1.31 -19.66 6.56
N GLY A 474 1.49 -19.58 5.24
CA GLY A 474 0.53 -20.10 4.25
C GLY A 474 -0.72 -19.23 4.06
N THR A 475 -0.76 -18.03 4.63
CA THR A 475 -1.84 -17.08 4.42
C THR A 475 -1.86 -16.60 2.96
N ASN A 476 -2.94 -16.88 2.24
CA ASN A 476 -3.03 -16.62 0.79
C ASN A 476 -4.13 -15.64 0.37
N THR A 477 -4.96 -15.17 1.31
CA THR A 477 -5.94 -14.09 1.07
C THR A 477 -5.95 -13.08 2.22
N THR A 478 -6.46 -11.87 2.01
CA THR A 478 -6.62 -10.84 3.06
C THR A 478 -7.64 -11.27 4.10
N ALA A 479 -8.71 -11.96 3.71
CA ALA A 479 -9.69 -12.54 4.63
C ALA A 479 -9.03 -13.57 5.56
N ALA A 480 -8.20 -14.46 5.02
CA ALA A 480 -7.41 -15.39 5.81
C ALA A 480 -6.39 -14.66 6.69
N ALA A 481 -5.73 -13.62 6.18
CA ALA A 481 -4.76 -12.82 6.93
C ALA A 481 -5.38 -12.13 8.14
N ARG A 482 -6.59 -11.60 7.99
CA ARG A 482 -7.35 -10.96 9.08
C ARG A 482 -7.80 -11.95 10.14
N ALA A 483 -8.13 -13.18 9.75
CA ALA A 483 -8.52 -14.25 10.68
C ALA A 483 -7.32 -15.01 11.29
N ALA A 484 -6.13 -14.84 10.73
CA ALA A 484 -4.96 -15.61 11.10
C ALA A 484 -4.42 -15.25 12.49
N ASN A 485 -3.73 -16.22 13.08
CA ASN A 485 -2.99 -16.05 14.32
C ASN A 485 -1.79 -15.10 14.12
N LEU A 486 -1.43 -14.43 15.20
CA LEU A 486 -0.38 -13.43 15.24
C LEU A 486 0.90 -13.95 15.92
N THR A 487 2.04 -13.58 15.35
CA THR A 487 3.36 -13.66 15.97
C THR A 487 3.91 -12.26 16.15
N LEU A 488 4.42 -11.92 17.34
CA LEU A 488 5.18 -10.69 17.54
C LEU A 488 6.67 -10.97 17.44
N VAL A 489 7.36 -10.26 16.54
CA VAL A 489 8.82 -10.35 16.40
C VAL A 489 9.43 -9.06 16.95
N ALA A 490 10.00 -9.12 18.15
CA ALA A 490 10.64 -8.01 18.82
C ALA A 490 12.16 -8.04 18.56
N ALA A 491 12.67 -7.09 17.77
CA ALA A 491 14.08 -6.95 17.51
C ALA A 491 14.71 -5.97 18.50
N LEU A 492 15.57 -6.42 19.42
CA LEU A 492 16.29 -5.51 20.30
C LEU A 492 17.40 -4.75 19.56
N PRO A 493 17.67 -3.48 19.90
CA PRO A 493 18.80 -2.75 19.36
C PRO A 493 20.11 -3.19 20.03
N GLY A 494 21.25 -2.76 19.48
CA GLY A 494 22.54 -2.84 20.15
C GLY A 494 22.71 -1.72 21.19
N PRO A 495 23.65 -1.85 22.16
CA PRO A 495 23.89 -0.85 23.21
C PRO A 495 24.27 0.54 22.70
N HIS A 496 24.78 0.61 21.48
CA HIS A 496 25.23 1.84 20.80
C HIS A 496 24.42 2.16 19.54
N SER A 497 23.31 1.46 19.31
CA SER A 497 22.46 1.79 18.16
C SER A 497 21.87 3.19 18.33
N PRO A 498 21.89 4.03 17.28
CA PRO A 498 21.34 5.38 17.34
C PRO A 498 19.81 5.34 17.49
N SER A 499 19.24 6.42 18.03
CA SER A 499 17.79 6.63 17.95
C SER A 499 17.40 6.95 16.50
N PHE A 500 16.29 6.41 16.04
CA PHE A 500 15.72 6.66 14.72
C PHE A 500 14.29 7.21 14.82
N SER A 501 13.85 7.90 13.78
CA SER A 501 12.50 8.48 13.72
C SER A 501 11.43 7.41 13.52
N ARG A 502 10.39 7.43 14.34
CA ARG A 502 9.23 6.50 14.32
C ARG A 502 7.91 7.19 14.02
N CYS A 503 7.99 8.25 13.22
CA CYS A 503 6.83 8.97 12.72
C CYS A 503 5.75 9.32 13.77
N GLY A 504 6.19 9.87 14.91
CA GLY A 504 5.29 10.32 15.99
C GLY A 504 4.90 9.26 17.03
N GLN A 505 5.18 7.97 16.81
CA GLN A 505 4.93 6.89 17.78
C GLN A 505 6.24 6.38 18.40
N GLY A 506 6.68 7.04 19.47
CA GLY A 506 7.89 6.67 20.20
C GLY A 506 7.65 5.56 21.23
N CYS A 507 8.71 4.81 21.57
CA CYS A 507 8.69 3.93 22.73
C CYS A 507 8.49 4.75 24.01
N SER A 508 7.90 4.15 25.05
CA SER A 508 7.71 4.83 26.34
C SER A 508 9.02 4.99 27.13
N ALA A 509 10.08 4.30 26.73
CA ALA A 509 11.45 4.50 27.20
C ALA A 509 12.42 4.53 26.02
N GLN A 510 13.55 5.23 26.21
CA GLN A 510 14.65 5.24 25.24
C GLN A 510 15.66 4.15 25.56
N SER A 511 16.26 3.62 24.50
CA SER A 511 17.40 2.71 24.63
C SER A 511 18.63 3.46 25.15
N SER A 512 19.33 2.86 26.10
CA SER A 512 20.59 3.35 26.66
C SER A 512 21.50 2.17 27.04
N SER A 513 22.76 2.46 27.38
CA SER A 513 23.62 1.43 27.97
C SER A 513 22.95 0.82 29.20
N GLY A 514 22.80 -0.52 29.21
CA GLY A 514 22.10 -1.25 30.25
C GLY A 514 20.57 -1.21 30.22
N ASN A 515 19.95 -0.61 29.19
CA ASN A 515 18.51 -0.65 28.96
C ASN A 515 18.22 -0.67 27.45
N LEU A 516 18.00 -1.85 26.89
CA LEU A 516 17.65 -2.01 25.48
C LEU A 516 16.14 -2.02 25.34
N VAL A 517 15.60 -1.17 24.46
CA VAL A 517 14.16 -1.03 24.26
C VAL A 517 13.80 -1.32 22.81
N ALA A 518 12.79 -2.17 22.63
CA ALA A 518 12.08 -2.31 21.37
C ALA A 518 10.60 -2.02 21.57
N CYS A 519 9.96 -1.33 20.63
CA CYS A 519 8.52 -1.09 20.68
C CYS A 519 7.92 -1.16 19.29
N GLY A 520 6.60 -1.25 19.26
CA GLY A 520 5.80 -1.15 18.05
C GLY A 520 4.33 -1.06 18.42
N HIS A 521 3.48 -1.00 17.40
CA HIS A 521 2.04 -0.95 17.58
C HIS A 521 1.32 -1.65 16.45
N MET A 522 0.03 -1.87 16.65
CA MET A 522 -0.88 -2.44 15.67
C MET A 522 -2.21 -1.70 15.71
N TYR A 523 -2.68 -1.26 14.54
CA TYR A 523 -4.02 -0.72 14.34
C TYR A 523 -4.90 -1.75 13.63
N LEU A 524 -6.14 -1.93 14.09
CA LEU A 524 -7.15 -2.77 13.43
C LEU A 524 -8.53 -2.12 13.45
N ASP A 525 -9.22 -2.15 12.30
CA ASP A 525 -10.64 -1.81 12.16
C ASP A 525 -11.35 -2.91 11.32
N GLN A 526 -12.57 -2.66 10.82
CA GLN A 526 -13.24 -3.62 9.91
C GLN A 526 -12.57 -3.74 8.52
N GLY A 527 -11.53 -2.95 8.24
CA GLY A 527 -10.83 -2.87 6.96
C GLY A 527 -11.46 -1.87 5.98
N GLU A 528 -12.78 -1.65 6.09
CA GLU A 528 -13.56 -0.90 5.09
C GLU A 528 -14.40 0.22 5.71
N ASP A 529 -14.23 0.53 7.00
CA ASP A 529 -14.96 1.61 7.65
C ASP A 529 -14.65 2.96 6.99
N LEU A 530 -15.69 3.75 6.66
CA LEU A 530 -15.57 5.07 6.03
C LEU A 530 -14.69 6.02 6.83
N ASN A 531 -14.93 6.06 8.14
CA ASN A 531 -14.15 6.85 9.07
C ASN A 531 -13.16 5.93 9.77
N VAL A 532 -11.87 6.14 9.52
CA VAL A 532 -10.80 5.57 10.34
C VAL A 532 -11.00 6.14 11.75
N GLY A 533 -11.20 5.29 12.75
CA GLY A 533 -11.36 5.75 14.12
C GLY A 533 -10.06 6.41 14.60
N THR A 534 -10.03 7.74 14.71
CA THR A 534 -8.90 8.47 15.33
C THR A 534 -8.95 8.45 16.85
N SER A 535 -10.09 8.05 17.44
CA SER A 535 -10.12 7.66 18.85
C SER A 535 -9.20 6.45 19.03
N GLN A 536 -8.28 6.50 20.00
CA GLN A 536 -7.24 5.51 20.32
C GLN A 536 -7.76 4.12 20.73
N ASN A 537 -8.95 3.74 20.28
CA ASN A 537 -9.72 2.61 20.75
C ASN A 537 -9.50 1.31 19.95
N ASN A 538 -8.74 1.41 18.87
CA ASN A 538 -8.44 0.33 17.91
C ASN A 538 -6.92 0.11 17.79
N TYR A 539 -6.20 0.46 18.85
CA TYR A 539 -4.75 0.62 18.85
C TYR A 539 -4.14 -0.22 19.97
N LEU A 540 -3.23 -1.11 19.61
CA LEU A 540 -2.51 -2.00 20.52
C LEU A 540 -1.02 -1.66 20.49
N ALA A 541 -0.42 -1.45 21.65
CA ALA A 541 0.99 -1.13 21.79
C ALA A 541 1.79 -2.32 22.36
N PHE A 542 3.03 -2.44 21.91
CA PHE A 542 3.99 -3.46 22.32
C PHE A 542 5.27 -2.79 22.80
N GLU A 543 5.85 -3.25 23.90
CA GLU A 543 7.16 -2.80 24.33
C GLU A 543 7.95 -3.92 25.01
N VAL A 544 9.21 -4.08 24.61
CA VAL A 544 10.19 -4.93 25.26
C VAL A 544 11.27 -4.05 25.88
N ARG A 545 11.63 -4.38 27.13
CA ARG A 545 12.80 -3.82 27.81
C ARG A 545 13.70 -4.95 28.28
N GLU A 546 15.00 -4.81 28.00
CA GLU A 546 16.05 -5.63 28.59
C GLU A 546 16.99 -4.73 29.40
N THR A 547 16.95 -4.89 30.72
CA THR A 547 17.68 -4.05 31.68
C THR A 547 18.77 -4.84 32.38
N SER A 548 19.99 -4.31 32.43
CA SER A 548 21.08 -4.88 33.20
C SER A 548 21.10 -4.33 34.63
N SER A 549 21.54 -5.16 35.59
CA SER A 549 21.58 -4.80 37.02
C SER A 549 22.81 -3.97 37.42
N GLY A 550 23.65 -3.57 36.45
CA GLY A 550 24.88 -2.80 36.67
C GLY A 550 26.08 -3.68 37.03
N MET A 551 27.25 -3.29 36.50
CA MET A 551 28.57 -3.94 36.55
C MET A 551 28.73 -5.22 35.70
N GLY A 552 29.17 -5.03 34.45
CA GLY A 552 30.11 -5.93 33.76
C GLY A 552 29.68 -7.37 33.45
N ASP A 553 28.47 -7.80 33.79
CA ASP A 553 28.05 -9.19 33.68
C ASP A 553 26.90 -9.37 32.68
N ASN A 554 26.88 -10.52 32.00
CA ASN A 554 25.94 -10.91 30.94
C ASN A 554 24.52 -11.21 31.47
N SER A 555 24.11 -10.59 32.58
CA SER A 555 22.90 -10.91 33.34
C SER A 555 21.86 -9.78 33.24
N SER A 556 21.19 -9.71 32.09
CA SER A 556 20.07 -8.78 31.87
C SER A 556 18.72 -9.45 32.18
N GLN A 557 17.84 -8.73 32.85
CA GLN A 557 16.44 -9.12 33.03
C GLN A 557 15.62 -8.52 31.90
N GLY A 558 14.64 -9.26 31.39
CA GLY A 558 13.81 -8.76 30.31
C GLY A 558 12.32 -8.88 30.56
N SER A 559 11.57 -7.99 29.93
CA SER A 559 10.12 -7.96 29.99
C SER A 559 9.52 -7.47 28.69
N LEU A 560 8.44 -8.11 28.24
CA LEU A 560 7.58 -7.69 27.14
C LEU A 560 6.20 -7.34 27.71
N ILE A 561 5.66 -6.21 27.28
CA ILE A 561 4.32 -5.75 27.61
C ILE A 561 3.51 -5.57 26.32
N ILE A 562 2.25 -6.00 26.37
CA ILE A 562 1.21 -5.73 25.39
C ILE A 562 0.09 -5.00 26.11
N TYR A 563 -0.30 -3.82 25.63
CA TYR A 563 -1.29 -2.98 26.31
C TYR A 563 -2.03 -2.02 25.37
N TRP A 564 -3.17 -1.50 25.81
CA TRP A 564 -4.01 -0.57 25.04
C TRP A 564 -3.87 0.86 25.63
N PRO A 565 -3.17 1.79 24.96
CA PRO A 565 -2.80 3.10 25.53
C PRO A 565 -3.96 4.12 25.68
N GLY A 566 -5.22 3.73 25.54
CA GLY A 566 -6.38 4.62 25.40
C GLY A 566 -6.54 5.71 26.48
N MET A 567 -6.97 6.92 26.06
CA MET A 567 -7.10 8.13 26.89
C MET A 567 -8.16 8.01 28.01
N PRO A 568 -7.85 8.42 29.26
CA PRO A 568 -8.77 8.33 30.42
C PRO A 568 -10.08 9.16 30.40
N ASN A 569 -10.44 9.90 29.34
CA ASN A 569 -11.53 10.89 29.40
C ASN A 569 -12.64 10.78 28.34
N ALA A 570 -12.75 9.68 27.60
CA ALA A 570 -13.76 9.54 26.54
C ALA A 570 -14.78 8.42 26.80
N GLY A 571 -15.37 8.34 28.00
CA GLY A 571 -16.70 7.75 28.28
C GLY A 571 -17.02 6.29 27.91
N ASN A 572 -16.19 5.62 27.11
CA ASN A 572 -16.23 4.24 26.70
C ASN A 572 -14.79 3.73 26.82
N ASN A 573 -14.61 2.53 27.36
CA ASN A 573 -13.33 1.91 27.71
C ASN A 573 -12.36 1.70 26.54
N GLY A 574 -12.00 2.71 25.77
CA GLY A 574 -10.88 2.61 24.83
C GLY A 574 -11.01 1.51 23.77
N CYS A 575 -12.19 0.96 23.48
CA CYS A 575 -12.35 -0.19 22.58
C CYS A 575 -13.60 -0.04 21.72
N SER A 576 -13.49 -0.29 20.40
CA SER A 576 -14.69 -0.51 19.57
C SER A 576 -15.12 -1.97 19.69
N ALA A 577 -16.38 -2.21 20.07
CA ALA A 577 -16.96 -3.56 20.22
C ALA A 577 -16.98 -4.38 18.92
N ASN A 578 -16.65 -3.77 17.78
CA ASN A 578 -16.74 -4.41 16.47
C ASN A 578 -15.43 -5.10 16.05
N VAL A 579 -14.28 -4.79 16.65
CA VAL A 579 -12.98 -5.36 16.20
C VAL A 579 -12.73 -6.73 16.85
N THR A 580 -12.55 -7.75 16.02
CA THR A 580 -12.06 -9.06 16.49
C THR A 580 -10.53 -9.07 16.41
N TRP A 581 -9.88 -9.06 17.57
CA TRP A 581 -8.42 -9.13 17.65
C TRP A 581 -7.92 -10.56 17.40
N PRO A 582 -6.77 -10.74 16.72
CA PRO A 582 -6.25 -12.07 16.42
C PRO A 582 -5.75 -12.79 17.68
N LEU A 583 -5.68 -14.11 17.61
CA LEU A 583 -5.04 -14.93 18.64
C LEU A 583 -3.53 -14.73 18.58
N LEU A 584 -2.91 -14.30 19.67
CA LEU A 584 -1.46 -14.24 19.78
C LEU A 584 -0.89 -15.63 20.09
N THR A 585 -0.25 -16.24 19.11
CA THR A 585 0.29 -17.60 19.27
C THR A 585 1.77 -17.65 19.60
N ASN A 586 2.56 -16.69 19.10
CA ASN A 586 4.00 -16.70 19.32
C ASN A 586 4.55 -15.32 19.63
N VAL A 587 5.62 -15.31 20.41
CA VAL A 587 6.47 -14.15 20.67
C VAL A 587 7.91 -14.58 20.43
N THR A 588 8.61 -13.85 19.58
CA THR A 588 10.04 -14.04 19.31
C THR A 588 10.78 -12.76 19.65
N VAL A 589 11.76 -12.83 20.55
CA VAL A 589 12.62 -11.70 20.92
C VAL A 589 14.04 -11.97 20.41
N LEU A 590 14.54 -11.10 19.54
CA LEU A 590 15.84 -11.19 18.88
C LEU A 590 16.86 -10.30 19.60
N GLY A 591 18.11 -10.75 19.68
CA GLY A 591 19.19 -9.99 20.29
C GLY A 591 19.20 -10.01 21.82
N VAL A 592 18.42 -10.88 22.46
CA VAL A 592 18.36 -11.00 23.92
C VAL A 592 19.72 -11.40 24.50
N SER A 593 19.97 -11.02 25.75
CA SER A 593 21.08 -11.52 26.55
C SER A 593 20.84 -13.00 26.93
N ALA A 594 21.71 -13.58 27.77
CA ALA A 594 21.51 -14.95 28.24
C ALA A 594 20.19 -15.07 29.01
N VAL A 595 19.35 -16.04 28.64
CA VAL A 595 18.05 -16.28 29.28
C VAL A 595 18.04 -17.63 29.98
N ASN A 596 17.48 -17.69 31.18
CA ASN A 596 17.03 -18.93 31.80
C ASN A 596 15.61 -19.26 31.31
N PRO A 597 15.39 -20.24 30.43
CA PRO A 597 14.05 -20.55 29.91
C PRO A 597 13.03 -20.84 31.01
N ALA A 598 13.45 -21.48 32.11
CA ALA A 598 12.58 -21.82 33.23
C ALA A 598 12.10 -20.59 34.03
N SER A 599 12.74 -19.43 33.85
CA SER A 599 12.34 -18.18 34.48
C SER A 599 11.27 -17.42 33.70
N VAL A 600 10.95 -17.86 32.48
CA VAL A 600 9.97 -17.17 31.65
C VAL A 600 8.58 -17.32 32.24
N ALA A 601 7.97 -16.19 32.58
CA ALA A 601 6.65 -16.13 33.17
C ALA A 601 5.73 -15.26 32.31
N VAL A 602 4.46 -15.66 32.21
CA VAL A 602 3.39 -14.93 31.54
C VAL A 602 2.35 -14.53 32.56
N GLN A 603 1.93 -13.27 32.54
CA GLN A 603 0.97 -12.68 33.46
C GLN A 603 -0.04 -11.85 32.67
N ASP A 604 -1.32 -12.14 32.87
CA ASP A 604 -2.43 -11.27 32.46
C ASP A 604 -2.63 -10.22 33.57
N LEU A 605 -2.59 -8.95 33.17
CA LEU A 605 -2.67 -7.80 34.05
C LEU A 605 -4.10 -7.22 34.12
N GLY A 606 -5.05 -7.76 33.34
CA GLY A 606 -6.36 -7.14 33.11
C GLY A 606 -6.22 -5.74 32.51
N ALA A 607 -7.21 -4.87 32.77
CA ALA A 607 -7.26 -3.54 32.18
C ALA A 607 -6.11 -2.63 32.64
N VAL A 608 -5.06 -2.47 31.81
CA VAL A 608 -3.94 -1.55 32.05
C VAL A 608 -3.71 -0.68 30.82
N THR A 609 -3.73 0.65 31.02
CA THR A 609 -3.72 1.62 29.92
C THR A 609 -2.40 2.38 29.75
N THR A 610 -1.36 2.08 30.53
CA THR A 610 -0.03 2.70 30.37
C THR A 610 1.09 1.69 30.51
N ALA A 611 2.17 1.86 29.73
CA ALA A 611 3.36 1.03 29.83
C ALA A 611 3.95 1.04 31.24
N SER A 612 4.08 2.22 31.88
CA SER A 612 4.65 2.35 33.22
C SER A 612 3.88 1.56 34.28
N ALA A 613 2.54 1.58 34.23
CA ALA A 613 1.71 0.79 35.14
C ALA A 613 1.88 -0.71 34.88
N ALA A 614 1.96 -1.13 33.62
CA ALA A 614 2.15 -2.53 33.24
C ALA A 614 3.53 -3.08 33.66
N PHE A 615 4.60 -2.30 33.46
CA PHE A 615 5.94 -2.64 33.94
C PHE A 615 6.00 -2.71 35.48
N GLY A 616 5.28 -1.81 36.18
CA GLY A 616 5.24 -1.75 37.65
C GLY A 616 4.34 -2.78 38.35
N ALA A 617 3.47 -3.50 37.64
CA ALA A 617 2.57 -4.48 38.23
C ALA A 617 3.31 -5.70 38.79
N ALA A 618 2.98 -6.09 40.03
CA ALA A 618 3.49 -7.28 40.74
C ALA A 618 2.33 -8.24 41.08
N GLY A 619 2.49 -9.54 40.82
CA GLY A 619 1.43 -10.55 41.02
C GLY A 619 1.86 -11.98 40.63
N VAL A 620 1.04 -12.97 41.00
CA VAL A 620 1.39 -14.41 41.10
C VAL A 620 1.86 -15.01 39.76
N VAL A 621 3.09 -15.52 39.80
CA VAL A 621 3.79 -16.27 38.74
C VAL A 621 3.29 -17.72 38.71
N ARG A 622 2.99 -18.27 37.53
CA ARG A 622 2.89 -19.72 37.33
C ARG A 622 4.02 -20.18 36.41
N ALA A 623 4.90 -21.03 36.94
CA ALA A 623 6.06 -21.57 36.24
C ALA A 623 5.65 -22.57 35.14
N GLN A 624 6.52 -22.71 34.14
CA GLN A 624 6.39 -23.69 33.05
C GLN A 624 6.60 -25.13 33.52
N GLN A 625 5.87 -26.06 32.90
CA GLN A 625 6.20 -27.49 32.92
C GLN A 625 7.07 -27.84 31.71
N ALA A 626 8.22 -28.47 31.95
CA ALA A 626 8.80 -29.39 30.97
C ALA A 626 7.96 -30.68 30.96
N LEU A 627 7.65 -31.20 29.76
CA LEU A 627 6.74 -32.32 29.49
C LEU A 627 7.01 -33.59 30.35
N PRO A 628 5.98 -34.45 30.62
CA PRO A 628 5.23 -35.12 29.56
C PRO A 628 3.69 -35.26 29.70
N ALA A 629 3.07 -35.38 28.51
CA ALA A 629 1.74 -35.89 28.10
C ALA A 629 0.46 -35.33 28.75
N ALA A 630 -0.46 -34.87 27.89
CA ALA A 630 -1.85 -34.51 28.21
C ALA A 630 -2.67 -35.75 28.67
N PRO A 631 -3.78 -35.60 29.44
CA PRO A 631 -5.01 -35.03 28.88
C PRO A 631 -5.94 -34.21 29.82
N SER A 632 -6.89 -33.55 29.16
CA SER A 632 -8.26 -33.14 29.56
C SER A 632 -8.50 -32.01 30.58
N SER A 633 -9.10 -30.94 30.03
CA SER A 633 -10.23 -30.11 30.48
C SER A 633 -10.35 -29.68 31.95
N VAL A 634 -10.55 -28.37 32.18
CA VAL A 634 -11.63 -27.78 33.02
C VAL A 634 -11.70 -26.26 32.76
N ILE A 635 -12.94 -25.73 32.73
CA ILE A 635 -13.34 -24.32 32.62
C ILE A 635 -13.07 -23.58 33.94
N PHE A 636 -12.46 -22.40 33.89
CA PHE A 636 -12.46 -21.42 35.00
C PHE A 636 -12.76 -20.00 34.49
N SER A 637 -13.51 -19.26 35.28
CA SER A 637 -13.78 -17.83 35.14
C SER A 637 -12.51 -17.02 35.44
N GLY A 638 -12.01 -16.30 34.43
CA GLY A 638 -10.66 -15.75 34.34
C GLY A 638 -9.90 -16.52 33.25
N LEU A 639 -9.51 -15.87 32.16
CA LEU A 639 -8.89 -16.54 31.01
C LEU A 639 -7.75 -17.45 31.52
N PRO A 640 -7.76 -18.77 31.24
CA PRO A 640 -6.67 -19.63 31.63
C PRO A 640 -5.41 -19.14 30.93
N LEU A 641 -4.42 -18.71 31.72
CA LEU A 641 -3.12 -18.30 31.19
C LEU A 641 -2.54 -19.46 30.38
N PRO A 642 -2.35 -19.29 29.06
CA PRO A 642 -1.91 -20.37 28.21
C PRO A 642 -0.45 -20.74 28.49
N SER A 643 -0.17 -22.03 28.56
CA SER A 643 1.16 -22.59 28.77
C SER A 643 1.90 -22.68 27.42
N GLY A 644 2.71 -21.67 27.12
CA GLY A 644 3.59 -21.66 25.94
C GLY A 644 4.87 -22.48 26.13
N TYR A 645 5.43 -23.00 25.03
CA TYR A 645 6.76 -23.60 25.01
C TYR A 645 7.82 -22.52 24.88
N VAL A 646 8.87 -22.60 25.70
CA VAL A 646 9.96 -21.63 25.66
C VAL A 646 11.26 -22.28 25.24
N GLN A 647 11.90 -21.64 24.27
CA GLN A 647 13.19 -22.02 23.73
C GLN A 647 14.10 -20.79 23.71
N TYR A 648 15.34 -20.98 24.16
CA TYR A 648 16.40 -20.00 24.01
C TYR A 648 17.50 -20.58 23.13
N ASP A 649 17.76 -19.93 22.00
CA ASP A 649 18.93 -20.20 21.16
C ASP A 649 20.05 -19.24 21.57
N SER A 650 21.03 -19.76 22.30
CA SER A 650 22.17 -18.98 22.78
C SER A 650 23.14 -18.59 21.66
N ALA A 651 23.22 -19.36 20.58
CA ALA A 651 24.13 -19.09 19.47
C ALA A 651 23.66 -17.89 18.65
N HIS A 652 22.34 -17.79 18.43
CA HIS A 652 21.73 -16.70 17.66
C HIS A 652 21.08 -15.62 18.54
N ARG A 653 21.09 -15.80 19.88
CA ARG A 653 20.49 -14.87 20.86
C ARG A 653 19.00 -14.64 20.62
N ILE A 654 18.23 -15.73 20.53
CA ILE A 654 16.79 -15.71 20.24
C ILE A 654 16.02 -16.38 21.36
N LEU A 655 15.05 -15.65 21.94
CA LEU A 655 14.04 -16.20 22.83
C LEU A 655 12.75 -16.42 22.04
N SER A 656 12.24 -17.64 22.00
CA SER A 656 10.98 -17.99 21.35
C SER A 656 9.99 -18.54 22.37
N ILE A 657 8.78 -17.99 22.37
CA ILE A 657 7.64 -18.44 23.17
C ILE A 657 6.56 -18.84 22.17
N THR A 658 6.24 -20.12 22.08
CA THR A 658 5.29 -20.66 21.10
C THR A 658 4.09 -21.31 21.79
N ASN A 659 2.99 -21.50 21.06
CA ASN A 659 1.72 -21.99 21.62
C ASN A 659 1.22 -21.14 22.80
N LEU A 660 1.51 -19.84 22.73
CA LEU A 660 1.00 -18.87 23.67
C LEU A 660 -0.51 -18.76 23.56
N ASN A 661 -1.18 -18.97 22.42
CA ASN A 661 -2.65 -19.00 22.31
C ASN A 661 -3.42 -17.98 23.18
N TYR A 662 -2.92 -16.75 23.27
CA TYR A 662 -3.52 -15.69 24.09
C TYR A 662 -4.51 -14.91 23.22
N GLN A 663 -5.79 -14.94 23.60
CA GLN A 663 -6.80 -14.16 22.90
C GLN A 663 -6.64 -12.69 23.30
N LEU A 664 -6.19 -11.85 22.36
CA LEU A 664 -6.15 -10.42 22.57
C LEU A 664 -7.58 -9.92 22.83
N GLN A 665 -7.81 -9.33 23.99
CA GLN A 665 -9.09 -8.74 24.39
C GLN A 665 -8.81 -7.33 24.90
N CYS A 666 -9.45 -6.34 24.30
CA CYS A 666 -9.32 -4.96 24.74
C CYS A 666 -10.25 -4.75 25.96
N PRO A 667 -9.79 -4.16 27.08
CA PRO A 667 -8.51 -3.48 27.29
C PRO A 667 -7.48 -4.28 28.13
N ASP A 668 -7.50 -5.62 28.10
CA ASP A 668 -6.61 -6.45 28.93
C ASP A 668 -5.15 -6.24 28.56
N ALA A 669 -4.20 -6.44 29.46
CA ALA A 669 -2.77 -6.29 29.17
C ALA A 669 -2.01 -7.56 29.50
N LEU A 670 -1.01 -7.90 28.68
CA LEU A 670 -0.16 -9.08 28.87
C LEU A 670 1.25 -8.65 29.23
N LYS A 671 1.84 -9.32 30.22
CA LYS A 671 3.24 -9.18 30.62
C LYS A 671 3.96 -10.51 30.53
N ILE A 672 5.10 -10.52 29.87
CA ILE A 672 6.02 -11.66 29.81
C ILE A 672 7.34 -11.20 30.42
N THR A 673 7.91 -11.96 31.36
CA THR A 673 9.19 -11.63 31.99
C THR A 673 10.15 -12.79 31.91
N TRP A 674 11.45 -12.51 31.87
CA TRP A 674 12.51 -13.51 31.94
C TRP A 674 13.73 -12.98 32.70
N GLN A 675 14.48 -13.93 33.25
CA GLN A 675 15.67 -13.70 34.06
C GLN A 675 16.89 -14.38 33.41
N PRO A 676 18.10 -13.89 33.69
CA PRO A 676 19.31 -14.55 33.25
C PRO A 676 19.53 -15.88 34.00
N PRO A 677 20.38 -16.79 33.50
CA PRO A 677 20.82 -17.97 34.24
C PRO A 677 21.39 -17.58 35.61
N ALA A 678 20.99 -18.30 36.65
CA ALA A 678 21.58 -18.10 37.97
C ALA A 678 23.07 -18.45 37.90
N LEU A 679 23.94 -17.49 38.22
CA LEU A 679 25.36 -17.77 38.40
C LEU A 679 25.49 -18.76 39.56
N SER A 680 25.96 -19.98 39.28
CA SER A 680 26.28 -20.91 40.36
C SER A 680 27.48 -20.34 41.12
N THR A 681 27.24 -19.73 42.27
CA THR A 681 28.28 -19.55 43.28
C THR A 681 28.53 -20.90 43.94
N SER A 682 28.95 -21.91 43.16
CA SER A 682 29.65 -23.05 43.74
C SER A 682 30.99 -22.51 44.19
N GLY A 683 31.08 -22.21 45.49
CA GLY A 683 32.31 -21.74 46.12
C GLY A 683 33.46 -22.63 45.68
N ILE A 684 34.43 -22.02 45.02
CA ILE A 684 35.78 -22.55 45.01
C ILE A 684 36.21 -22.44 46.47
N ASN A 685 36.03 -23.54 47.23
CA ASN A 685 36.79 -23.74 48.45
C ASN A 685 38.24 -23.91 47.99
N VAL A 686 38.98 -22.80 48.01
CA VAL A 686 40.43 -22.84 48.01
C VAL A 686 40.82 -23.20 49.44
N ASP A 687 40.77 -24.49 49.77
CA ASP A 687 41.39 -24.99 51.00
C ASP A 687 42.91 -25.04 50.79
N GLY A 688 43.60 -24.18 51.55
CA GLY A 688 44.92 -24.41 52.16
C GLY A 688 46.15 -24.45 51.28
#